data_AF-A0A7V3VKT5-F1
#
_entry.id   AF-A0A7V3VKT5-F1
#
_cell.length_a   1.000
_cell.length_b   1.000
_cell.length_c   1.000
_cell.angle_alpha   90.00
_cell.angle_beta   90.00
_cell.angle_gamma   90.00
#
_symmetry.space_group_name_H-M   'P 1'
#
loop_
_entity.id
_entity.type
_entity.pdbx_description
1 polymer ?
#
loop_
_entity_poly.entity_id
_entity_poly.type
_entity_poly.pdbx_seq_one_letter_code
_entity_poly.pdbx_strand_id
1 'polypeptide(L)'
;MRRLLLALLVTAGLLPLALGSQVVVQEIGALQETFSKAQDAYHAFKFPQALQLLNPLDDTLTKWEQTGRLQPSDEALLEKVLELKGVCAYNLGQLDDAKQDFTRLIQLRPEYPFTVTRSPKIQKFFEDVLTSLTGTLALSVDPEDSVVTVDGRQLGTGYPRNFPVLKGLHVLRVTHPGYTSQEQEVNVEIGTTVPVDIRLVPNARSIYFFVRPKGTQLLIDGKPAGRAEKSASSQQDWARFASENNVDPGSIYVIPALYLPPGEHKVTLLHQCYLTRDFVMTVTLDKVRNSVGFIRPIFLEQRSVNLEIASHPTGAEVTLDGQQAGITPLSLQNFCIGEHDLLVQKAGVGEYRAKLDIPDQSPYKVMAVLRPTLLWVGLTRVQDVTPDQLQSLQGKMNEAVGTMKLFNAVLSKEKDPMLPDTFFVPGVDPQEVSATVRELCTKYKCQGLLAGKLSPAGASQGAAVRVSLRLFVPGIPGYDEFSSVLGPREEAATALEPVDRPLIHPSAAEVVKVADLPGAPGPTFVRGVGDPSGPSPGDILLGVGRTLTPTVAAASKALAGGQNPTIRYLHKGQERSWHFRADQAFVVQVYGGSSFAYRRLWLLSRQAVLGAESTFEKRPAVLNLACADLNLGRPDQALKDLDILGPGSADEPSGAAWSYLRAVALVQLNRLEEARPLLLSAEADPSASLDGLGDILIQPLATDLLQQLPPPPPPPLPVPKPEH
;
A
#
# COMPACT_ATOMS: atom_id res chain seq x y z
N MET A 1 51.43 -1.31 13.29
CA MET A 1 51.03 -2.64 12.75
C MET A 1 49.70 -3.05 13.40
N ARG A 2 48.70 -3.36 12.56
CA ARG A 2 47.41 -4.08 12.83
C ARG A 2 46.42 -3.46 13.85
N ARG A 3 45.10 -3.40 13.64
CA ARG A 3 44.15 -3.56 12.51
C ARG A 3 42.72 -3.40 13.12
N LEU A 4 41.80 -2.79 12.35
CA LEU A 4 40.32 -3.01 12.28
C LEU A 4 39.41 -2.70 13.49
N LEU A 5 38.41 -1.80 13.38
CA LEU A 5 37.05 -1.90 12.77
C LEU A 5 36.07 -2.82 13.54
N LEU A 6 35.04 -2.25 14.18
CA LEU A 6 33.62 -2.51 13.83
C LEU A 6 32.64 -1.56 14.56
N ALA A 7 31.59 -1.21 13.84
CA ALA A 7 30.51 -0.30 14.21
C ALA A 7 29.26 -1.05 14.75
N LEU A 8 28.47 -0.31 15.54
CA LEU A 8 27.00 -0.34 15.73
C LEU A 8 26.24 -1.68 15.85
N LEU A 9 25.51 -1.81 16.96
CA LEU A 9 24.06 -2.13 16.93
C LEU A 9 23.37 -1.62 18.20
N VAL A 10 22.43 -0.70 17.99
CA VAL A 10 21.45 -0.18 18.95
C VAL A 10 20.24 -1.09 18.91
N THR A 11 19.85 -1.67 20.05
CA THR A 11 18.45 -1.93 20.42
C THR A 11 18.32 -1.73 21.92
N ALA A 12 17.69 -0.61 22.30
CA ALA A 12 17.40 -0.27 23.68
C ALA A 12 16.22 -1.11 24.20
N GLY A 13 16.50 -1.92 25.22
CA GLY A 13 15.52 -2.28 26.23
C GLY A 13 15.39 -1.12 27.21
N LEU A 14 14.15 -0.71 27.48
CA LEU A 14 13.77 0.26 28.51
C LEU A 14 14.21 -0.24 29.90
N LEU A 15 15.11 0.52 30.53
CA LEU A 15 15.40 0.52 31.96
C LEU A 15 15.38 1.99 32.45
N PRO A 16 14.99 2.26 33.70
CA PRO A 16 14.68 3.61 34.16
C PRO A 16 15.96 4.40 34.45
N LEU A 17 16.39 5.23 33.50
CA LEU A 17 17.38 6.29 33.69
C LEU A 17 16.71 7.57 34.21
N ALA A 18 16.01 7.50 35.35
CA ALA A 18 15.35 8.68 35.94
C ALA A 18 16.10 9.28 37.14
N LEU A 19 17.11 8.59 37.69
CA LEU A 19 17.85 9.05 38.88
C LEU A 19 19.17 9.78 38.56
N GLY A 20 19.73 9.64 37.35
CA GLY A 20 20.96 10.32 36.94
C GLY A 20 20.75 11.72 36.35
N SER A 21 19.62 11.96 35.69
CA SER A 21 19.31 13.24 35.04
C SER A 21 18.91 14.35 36.01
N GLN A 22 18.28 14.01 37.15
CA GLN A 22 17.92 14.99 38.17
C GLN A 22 19.13 15.57 38.92
N VAL A 23 20.17 14.77 39.16
CA VAL A 23 21.40 15.22 39.86
C VAL A 23 22.23 16.16 38.97
N VAL A 24 22.36 15.84 37.68
CA VAL A 24 23.12 16.64 36.71
C VAL A 24 22.45 18.01 36.45
N VAL A 25 21.12 18.08 36.43
CA VAL A 25 20.37 19.34 36.26
C VAL A 25 20.46 20.25 37.49
N GLN A 26 20.53 19.68 38.71
CA GLN A 26 20.71 20.46 39.95
C GLN A 26 22.12 21.04 40.10
N GLU A 27 23.17 20.33 39.69
CA GLU A 27 24.56 20.81 39.76
C GLU A 27 24.80 22.00 38.82
N ILE A 28 24.24 21.98 37.60
CA ILE A 28 24.42 23.07 36.61
C ILE A 28 23.71 24.37 37.04
N GLY A 29 22.51 24.26 37.61
CA GLY A 29 21.77 25.42 38.14
C GLY A 29 22.52 26.14 39.25
N ALA A 30 23.19 25.39 40.13
CA ALA A 30 23.99 25.94 41.22
C ALA A 30 25.27 26.66 40.73
N LEU A 31 25.94 26.15 39.69
CA LEU A 31 27.11 26.79 39.09
C LEU A 31 26.74 28.11 38.40
N GLN A 32 25.64 28.12 37.64
CA GLN A 32 25.13 29.34 36.99
C GLN A 32 24.66 30.38 38.01
N GLU A 33 24.01 29.97 39.10
CA GLU A 33 23.61 30.87 40.18
C GLU A 33 24.83 31.50 40.86
N THR A 34 25.87 30.70 41.12
CA THR A 34 27.13 31.19 41.71
C THR A 34 27.84 32.16 40.76
N PHE A 35 27.85 31.88 39.46
CA PHE A 35 28.38 32.79 38.45
C PHE A 35 27.59 34.11 38.41
N SER A 36 26.26 34.06 38.49
CA SER A 36 25.41 35.26 38.58
C SER A 36 25.77 36.11 39.79
N LYS A 37 25.98 35.50 40.96
CA LYS A 37 26.42 36.23 42.17
C LYS A 37 27.80 36.87 42.00
N ALA A 38 28.70 36.20 41.27
CA ALA A 38 30.01 36.77 40.94
C ALA A 38 29.88 37.97 39.98
N GLN A 39 28.97 37.92 39.00
CA GLN A 39 28.65 39.04 38.12
C GLN A 39 28.08 40.22 38.90
N ASP A 40 27.17 39.99 39.85
CA ASP A 40 26.62 41.03 40.72
C ASP A 40 27.73 41.69 41.57
N ALA A 41 28.62 40.89 42.15
CA ALA A 41 29.77 41.40 42.89
C ALA A 41 30.71 42.22 42.00
N TYR A 42 30.96 41.77 40.77
CA TYR A 42 31.75 42.50 39.77
C TYR A 42 31.10 43.85 39.42
N HIS A 43 29.81 43.87 39.10
CA HIS A 43 29.07 45.10 38.78
C HIS A 43 28.98 46.07 39.96
N ALA A 44 29.02 45.56 41.19
CA ALA A 44 29.14 46.36 42.41
C ALA A 44 30.58 46.80 42.73
N PHE A 45 31.55 46.59 41.83
CA PHE A 45 32.99 46.87 42.00
C PHE A 45 33.64 46.14 43.18
N LYS A 46 33.06 45.02 43.62
CA LYS A 46 33.57 44.17 44.71
C LYS A 46 34.44 43.04 44.17
N PHE A 47 35.55 43.40 43.51
CA PHE A 47 36.43 42.45 42.82
C PHE A 47 36.96 41.30 43.70
N PRO A 48 37.38 41.52 44.97
CA PRO A 48 37.82 40.40 45.82
C PRO A 48 36.69 39.40 46.11
N GLN A 49 35.46 39.90 46.27
CA GLN A 49 34.29 39.05 46.49
C GLN A 49 33.90 38.29 45.21
N ALA A 50 34.03 38.92 44.05
CA ALA A 50 33.81 38.24 42.77
C ALA A 50 34.83 37.10 42.56
N LEU A 51 36.12 37.32 42.84
CA LEU A 51 37.14 36.27 42.75
C LEU A 51 36.91 35.11 43.73
N GLN A 52 36.47 35.40 44.96
CA GLN A 52 36.11 34.36 45.93
C GLN A 52 35.01 33.41 45.41
N LEU A 53 34.10 33.92 44.57
CA LEU A 53 33.03 33.14 43.95
C LEU A 53 33.48 32.46 42.65
N LEU A 54 34.40 33.06 41.89
CA LEU A 54 34.85 32.56 40.59
C LEU A 54 35.92 31.45 40.71
N ASN A 55 36.83 31.53 41.69
CA ASN A 55 37.90 30.53 41.82
C ASN A 55 37.36 29.09 42.00
N PRO A 56 36.38 28.82 42.87
CA PRO A 56 35.82 27.48 43.01
C PRO A 56 35.08 26.99 41.74
N LEU A 57 34.51 27.91 40.95
CA LEU A 57 33.86 27.59 39.68
C LEU A 57 34.91 27.14 38.65
N ASP A 58 36.00 27.89 38.53
CA ASP A 58 37.11 27.54 37.64
C ASP A 58 37.74 26.19 38.01
N ASP A 59 38.03 25.96 39.30
CA ASP A 59 38.56 24.68 39.78
C ASP A 59 37.67 23.50 39.40
N THR A 60 36.35 23.68 39.54
CA THR A 60 35.35 22.64 39.22
C THR A 60 35.30 22.37 37.73
N LEU A 61 35.18 23.42 36.91
CA LEU A 61 35.08 23.32 35.45
C LEU A 61 36.38 22.79 34.83
N THR A 62 37.53 23.23 35.31
CA THR A 62 38.85 22.73 34.91
C THR A 62 39.00 21.24 35.27
N LYS A 63 38.51 20.79 36.44
CA LYS A 63 38.50 19.36 36.78
C LYS A 63 37.59 18.55 35.86
N TRP A 64 36.44 19.09 35.46
CA TRP A 64 35.55 18.43 34.51
C TRP A 64 36.19 18.32 33.13
N GLU A 65 36.89 19.36 32.67
CA GLU A 65 37.67 19.35 31.44
C GLU A 65 38.72 18.23 31.46
N GLN A 66 39.55 18.19 32.52
CA GLN A 66 40.61 17.19 32.68
C GLN A 66 40.10 15.74 32.76
N THR A 67 38.85 15.55 33.21
CA THR A 67 38.23 14.22 33.35
C THR A 67 37.33 13.85 32.17
N GLY A 68 37.26 14.69 31.12
CA GLY A 68 36.38 14.47 29.96
C GLY A 68 34.88 14.57 30.29
N ARG A 69 34.52 15.19 31.42
CA ARG A 69 33.15 15.39 31.90
C ARG A 69 32.53 16.72 31.45
N LEU A 70 33.33 17.62 30.86
CA LEU A 70 32.87 18.94 30.44
C LEU A 70 31.94 18.85 29.20
N GLN A 71 30.72 19.36 29.31
CA GLN A 71 29.79 19.46 28.18
C GLN A 71 29.93 20.81 27.46
N PRO A 72 29.42 20.98 26.22
CA PRO A 72 29.54 22.24 25.48
C PRO A 72 28.95 23.47 26.19
N SER A 73 27.89 23.29 27.00
CA SER A 73 27.33 24.36 27.84
C SER A 73 28.25 24.79 28.98
N ASP A 74 29.05 23.85 29.50
CA ASP A 74 29.98 24.07 30.61
C ASP A 74 31.26 24.75 30.12
N GLU A 75 31.69 24.42 28.90
CA GLU A 75 32.79 25.09 28.20
C GLU A 75 32.47 26.58 27.98
N ALA A 76 31.25 26.90 27.55
CA ALA A 76 30.80 28.29 27.42
C ALA A 76 30.74 29.04 28.77
N LEU A 77 30.50 28.34 29.89
CA LEU A 77 30.54 28.93 31.23
C LEU A 77 31.99 29.15 31.68
N LEU A 78 32.89 28.18 31.44
CA LEU A 78 34.32 28.29 31.75
C LEU A 78 34.94 29.51 31.06
N GLU A 79 34.63 29.75 29.79
CA GLU A 79 35.10 30.93 29.06
C GLU A 79 34.69 32.24 29.76
N LYS A 80 33.44 32.35 30.22
CA LYS A 80 32.92 33.53 30.93
C LYS A 80 33.53 33.68 32.34
N VAL A 81 33.79 32.57 33.02
CA VAL A 81 34.47 32.56 34.32
C VAL A 81 35.89 33.11 34.16
N LEU A 82 36.66 32.60 33.20
CA LEU A 82 38.02 33.07 32.91
C LEU A 82 38.04 34.54 32.48
N GLU A 83 37.08 34.97 31.65
CA GLU A 83 36.93 36.38 31.26
C GLU A 83 36.76 37.28 32.49
N LEU A 84 35.82 36.94 33.38
CA LEU A 84 35.49 37.76 34.55
C LEU A 84 36.60 37.72 35.61
N LYS A 85 37.27 36.56 35.79
CA LYS A 85 38.43 36.43 36.69
C LYS A 85 39.57 37.33 36.25
N GLY A 86 39.97 37.26 34.97
CA GLY A 86 41.06 38.06 34.45
C GLY A 86 40.81 39.57 34.60
N VAL A 87 39.56 40.01 34.38
CA VAL A 87 39.18 41.41 34.59
C VAL A 87 39.19 41.80 36.07
N CYS A 88 38.72 40.95 36.98
CA CYS A 88 38.76 41.22 38.42
C CYS A 88 40.21 41.30 38.95
N ALA A 89 41.05 40.34 38.57
CA ALA A 89 42.47 40.32 38.94
C ALA A 89 43.21 41.58 38.44
N TYR A 90 42.95 41.99 37.20
CA TYR A 90 43.53 43.22 36.65
C TYR A 90 43.15 44.45 37.48
N ASN A 91 41.88 44.60 37.85
CA ASN A 91 41.41 45.75 38.65
C ASN A 91 42.01 45.77 40.07
N LEU A 92 42.46 44.62 40.59
CA LEU A 92 43.16 44.51 41.87
C LEU A 92 44.68 44.72 41.76
N GLY A 93 45.21 44.96 40.56
CA GLY A 93 46.65 45.09 40.32
C GLY A 93 47.39 43.74 40.27
N GLN A 94 46.65 42.62 40.24
CA GLN A 94 47.19 41.26 40.15
C GLN A 94 47.41 40.90 38.67
N LEU A 95 48.43 41.51 38.06
CA LEU A 95 48.65 41.43 36.60
C LEU A 95 49.07 40.03 36.13
N ASP A 96 49.82 39.27 36.93
CA ASP A 96 50.23 37.90 36.57
C ASP A 96 49.04 36.95 36.55
N ASP A 97 48.16 37.02 37.56
CA ASP A 97 46.93 36.24 37.64
C ASP A 97 45.99 36.57 36.46
N ALA A 98 45.82 37.86 36.17
CA ALA A 98 45.03 38.31 35.03
C ALA A 98 45.58 37.78 33.70
N LYS A 99 46.91 37.80 33.53
CA LYS A 99 47.58 37.26 32.35
C LYS A 99 47.35 35.76 32.22
N GLN A 100 47.40 35.01 33.33
CA GLN A 100 47.18 33.57 33.33
C GLN A 100 45.74 33.23 32.91
N ASP A 101 44.73 33.89 33.48
CA ASP A 101 43.32 33.69 33.14
C ASP A 101 43.04 34.00 31.66
N PHE A 102 43.55 35.13 31.16
CA PHE A 102 43.41 35.48 29.74
C PHE A 102 44.17 34.53 28.82
N THR A 103 45.37 34.08 29.21
CA THR A 103 46.12 33.07 28.45
C THR A 103 45.30 31.79 28.29
N ARG A 104 44.66 31.33 29.38
CA ARG A 104 43.81 30.13 29.34
C ARG A 104 42.58 30.34 28.46
N LEU A 105 41.91 31.48 28.59
CA LEU A 105 40.77 31.85 27.75
C LEU A 105 41.12 31.84 26.25
N ILE A 106 42.25 32.44 25.89
CA ILE A 106 42.73 32.50 24.50
C ILE A 106 43.11 31.11 23.98
N GLN A 107 43.69 30.25 24.81
CA GLN A 107 43.99 28.86 24.42
C GLN A 107 42.73 28.04 24.12
N LEU A 108 41.61 28.32 24.81
CA LEU A 108 40.32 27.68 24.54
C LEU A 108 39.65 28.27 23.29
N ARG A 109 39.70 29.60 23.15
CA ARG A 109 39.06 30.32 22.04
C ARG A 109 39.87 31.56 21.65
N PRO A 110 40.76 31.46 20.65
CA PRO A 110 41.53 32.62 20.16
C PRO A 110 40.64 33.77 19.64
N GLU A 111 39.47 33.45 19.08
CA GLU A 111 38.48 34.42 18.61
C GLU A 111 37.43 34.80 19.68
N TYR A 112 37.82 34.82 20.95
CA TYR A 112 36.87 35.13 22.03
C TYR A 112 36.36 36.59 21.93
N PRO A 113 35.04 36.83 21.91
CA PRO A 113 34.49 38.19 21.81
C PRO A 113 34.53 38.91 23.16
N PHE A 114 35.71 39.39 23.54
CA PHE A 114 35.96 40.06 24.82
C PHE A 114 35.16 41.36 24.94
N THR A 115 34.10 41.34 25.75
CA THR A 115 33.10 42.43 25.82
C THR A 115 32.66 42.79 27.22
N VAL A 116 33.09 42.04 28.25
CA VAL A 116 32.69 42.26 29.65
C VAL A 116 33.02 43.67 30.18
N THR A 117 34.05 44.33 29.61
CA THR A 117 34.47 45.67 30.02
C THR A 117 34.75 46.59 28.84
N ARG A 118 34.51 47.89 29.06
CA ARG A 118 34.86 48.98 28.14
C ARG A 118 36.17 49.69 28.51
N SER A 119 36.90 49.20 29.50
CA SER A 119 38.18 49.80 29.92
C SER A 119 39.24 49.65 28.83
N PRO A 120 39.76 50.73 28.23
CA PRO A 120 40.78 50.63 27.18
C PRO A 120 42.07 49.97 27.66
N LYS A 121 42.41 50.11 28.94
CA LYS A 121 43.60 49.49 29.54
C LYS A 121 43.49 47.97 29.63
N ILE A 122 42.30 47.47 30.01
CA ILE A 122 42.06 46.03 30.14
C ILE A 122 41.92 45.39 28.76
N GLN A 123 41.24 46.07 27.83
CA GLN A 123 41.13 45.62 26.44
C GLN A 123 42.51 45.51 25.79
N LYS A 124 43.35 46.55 25.93
CA LYS A 124 44.72 46.50 25.44
C LYS A 124 45.54 45.39 26.10
N PHE A 125 45.39 45.18 27.41
CA PHE A 125 46.09 44.10 28.11
C PHE A 125 45.68 42.71 27.60
N PHE A 126 44.37 42.46 27.39
CA PHE A 126 43.89 41.23 26.77
C PHE A 126 44.45 41.05 25.34
N GLU A 127 44.48 42.12 24.55
CA GLU A 127 45.03 42.12 23.19
C GLU A 127 46.55 41.85 23.18
N ASP A 128 47.32 42.41 24.12
CA ASP A 128 48.74 42.13 24.30
C ASP A 128 48.97 40.65 24.65
N VAL A 129 48.09 40.03 25.47
CA VAL A 129 48.14 38.58 25.77
C VAL A 129 47.78 37.77 24.52
N LEU A 130 46.72 38.13 23.81
CA LEU A 130 46.29 37.46 22.57
C LEU A 130 47.41 37.44 21.53
N THR A 131 48.01 38.60 21.24
CA THR A 131 49.09 38.75 20.25
C THR A 131 50.39 38.07 20.69
N SER A 132 50.60 37.85 21.99
CA SER A 132 51.75 37.07 22.50
C SER A 132 51.61 35.55 22.31
N LEU A 133 50.39 35.06 22.04
CA LEU A 133 50.07 33.63 21.93
C LEU A 133 49.71 33.19 20.50
N THR A 134 49.32 34.15 19.66
CA THR A 134 48.69 33.89 18.36
C THR A 134 49.47 34.47 17.19
N GLY A 135 49.34 33.83 16.03
CA GLY A 135 49.49 34.47 14.74
C GLY A 135 48.11 34.71 14.11
N THR A 136 48.07 35.28 12.90
CA THR A 136 46.84 35.52 12.15
C THR A 136 46.77 34.62 10.93
N LEU A 137 45.66 33.92 10.72
CA LEU A 137 45.34 33.29 9.44
C LEU A 137 44.54 34.27 8.58
N ALA A 138 45.01 34.53 7.37
CA ALA A 138 44.27 35.28 6.35
C ALA A 138 43.76 34.29 5.30
N LEU A 139 42.50 33.86 5.46
CA LEU A 139 41.91 32.77 4.70
C LEU A 139 40.98 33.29 3.59
N SER A 140 41.25 32.89 2.36
CA SER A 140 40.36 33.06 1.21
C SER A 140 39.88 31.70 0.72
N VAL A 141 38.59 31.58 0.39
CA VAL A 141 38.00 30.32 -0.10
C VAL A 141 37.10 30.60 -1.31
N ASP A 142 37.28 29.81 -2.36
CA ASP A 142 36.42 29.79 -3.55
C ASP A 142 35.80 28.38 -3.69
N PRO A 143 34.47 28.21 -3.52
CA PRO A 143 33.44 29.24 -3.29
C PRO A 143 33.43 29.88 -1.90
N GLU A 144 33.03 31.16 -1.79
CA GLU A 144 33.04 31.97 -0.56
C GLU A 144 32.03 31.51 0.52
N ASP A 145 31.03 30.72 0.14
CA ASP A 145 30.02 30.13 1.03
C ASP A 145 30.40 28.71 1.52
N SER A 146 31.63 28.27 1.25
CA SER A 146 32.16 27.00 1.73
C SER A 146 32.18 26.89 3.26
N VAL A 147 32.00 25.67 3.77
CA VAL A 147 32.14 25.38 5.19
C VAL A 147 33.60 25.06 5.50
N VAL A 148 34.20 25.85 6.40
CA VAL A 148 35.57 25.64 6.88
C VAL A 148 35.59 25.23 8.34
N THR A 149 36.42 24.24 8.66
CA THR A 149 36.81 23.93 10.03
C THR A 149 38.32 24.07 10.22
N VAL A 150 38.74 24.56 11.37
CA VAL A 150 40.14 24.59 11.81
C VAL A 150 40.24 23.72 13.06
N ASP A 151 41.10 22.70 13.02
CA ASP A 151 41.26 21.70 14.09
C ASP A 151 39.93 21.06 14.52
N GLY A 152 39.02 20.87 13.55
CA GLY A 152 37.69 20.32 13.78
C GLY A 152 36.63 21.33 14.24
N ARG A 153 37.01 22.58 14.54
CA ARG A 153 36.08 23.65 14.93
C ARG A 153 35.62 24.46 13.72
N GLN A 154 34.31 24.59 13.52
CA GLN A 154 33.71 25.33 12.41
C GLN A 154 33.83 26.85 12.59
N LEU A 155 34.31 27.56 11.56
CA LEU A 155 34.49 29.02 11.59
C LEU A 155 33.26 29.83 11.11
N GLY A 156 32.36 29.22 10.34
CA GLY A 156 31.22 29.91 9.70
C GLY A 156 31.48 30.23 8.22
N THR A 157 30.66 31.10 7.62
CA THR A 157 30.76 31.56 6.22
C THR A 157 31.23 33.02 6.13
N GLY A 158 31.62 33.49 4.93
CA GLY A 158 32.03 34.88 4.69
C GLY A 158 33.54 35.05 4.52
N TYR A 159 34.09 34.46 3.46
CA TYR A 159 35.50 34.62 3.06
C TYR A 159 35.62 35.75 2.01
N PRO A 160 36.77 36.45 1.92
CA PRO A 160 37.99 36.28 2.72
C PRO A 160 37.83 36.74 4.19
N ARG A 161 38.53 36.08 5.11
CA ARG A 161 38.47 36.35 6.55
C ARG A 161 39.85 36.27 7.21
N ASN A 162 40.13 37.20 8.11
CA ASN A 162 41.30 37.17 8.97
C ASN A 162 40.90 36.82 10.40
N PHE A 163 41.63 35.92 11.05
CA PHE A 163 41.37 35.56 12.44
C PHE A 163 42.62 35.05 13.16
N PRO A 164 42.74 35.27 14.49
CA PRO A 164 43.84 34.75 15.27
C PRO A 164 43.75 33.23 15.45
N VAL A 165 44.89 32.56 15.37
CA VAL A 165 45.05 31.16 15.79
C VAL A 165 46.28 31.01 16.66
N LEU A 166 46.30 29.99 17.51
CA LEU A 166 47.45 29.72 18.36
C LEU A 166 48.70 29.47 17.52
N LYS A 167 49.87 29.54 18.14
CA LYS A 167 51.08 29.06 17.48
C LYS A 167 51.03 27.54 17.29
N GLY A 168 51.60 27.08 16.19
CA GLY A 168 51.76 25.66 15.87
C GLY A 168 51.00 25.22 14.64
N LEU A 169 50.87 23.90 14.50
CA LEU A 169 50.26 23.26 13.33
C LEU A 169 48.75 23.24 13.48
N HIS A 170 48.05 23.75 12.46
CA HIS A 170 46.61 23.76 12.35
C HIS A 170 46.15 22.98 11.11
N VAL A 171 45.06 22.23 11.23
CA VAL A 171 44.45 21.50 10.11
C VAL A 171 43.18 22.20 9.66
N LEU A 172 43.20 22.73 8.45
CA LEU A 172 42.02 23.28 7.79
C LEU A 172 41.33 22.20 6.98
N ARG A 173 40.00 22.09 7.10
CA ARG A 173 39.15 21.29 6.21
C ARG A 173 38.08 22.19 5.61
N VAL A 174 37.99 22.17 4.28
CA VAL A 174 37.04 22.97 3.51
C VAL A 174 36.12 22.06 2.72
N THR A 175 34.82 22.30 2.82
CA THR A 175 33.78 21.48 2.18
C THR A 175 32.71 22.35 1.53
N HIS A 176 32.24 21.93 0.35
CA HIS A 176 31.14 22.56 -0.36
C HIS A 176 30.40 21.53 -1.23
N PRO A 177 29.05 21.50 -1.25
CA PRO A 177 28.28 20.63 -2.14
C PRO A 177 28.64 20.83 -3.62
N GLY A 178 28.88 19.74 -4.36
CA GLY A 178 29.32 19.79 -5.76
C GLY A 178 30.81 20.07 -5.98
N TYR A 179 31.60 20.08 -4.90
CA TYR A 179 33.05 20.22 -4.94
C TYR A 179 33.74 19.11 -4.15
N THR A 180 35.00 18.84 -4.50
CA THR A 180 35.86 17.91 -3.76
C THR A 180 36.36 18.61 -2.50
N SER A 181 36.16 17.99 -1.33
CA SER A 181 36.67 18.52 -0.06
C SER A 181 38.20 18.58 -0.05
N GLN A 182 38.76 19.63 0.56
CA GLN A 182 40.19 19.82 0.68
C GLN A 182 40.60 19.91 2.16
N GLU A 183 41.72 19.28 2.49
CA GLU A 183 42.39 19.42 3.79
C GLU A 183 43.79 20.02 3.58
N GLN A 184 44.18 20.94 4.45
CA GLN A 184 45.47 21.62 4.38
C GLN A 184 46.03 21.86 5.78
N GLU A 185 47.28 21.48 5.98
CA GLU A 185 48.03 21.79 7.20
C GLU A 185 48.73 23.14 7.07
N VAL A 186 48.64 23.97 8.11
CA VAL A 186 49.23 25.30 8.16
C VAL A 186 49.93 25.48 9.50
N ASN A 187 51.24 25.77 9.47
CA ASN A 187 51.99 26.12 10.67
C ASN A 187 51.97 27.64 10.86
N VAL A 188 51.59 28.09 12.06
CA VAL A 188 51.48 29.51 12.39
C VAL A 188 52.45 29.87 13.51
N GLU A 189 53.24 30.93 13.30
CA GLU A 189 54.16 31.47 14.30
C GLU A 189 53.58 32.74 14.95
N ILE A 190 53.99 33.03 16.19
CA ILE A 190 53.50 34.20 16.95
C ILE A 190 53.76 35.50 16.17
N GLY A 191 52.76 36.36 16.08
CA GLY A 191 52.85 37.68 15.43
C GLY A 191 52.95 37.65 13.90
N THR A 192 52.98 36.46 13.28
CA THR A 192 52.98 36.33 11.82
C THR A 192 51.56 36.32 11.26
N THR A 193 51.39 36.77 10.02
CA THR A 193 50.16 36.56 9.25
C THR A 193 50.43 35.54 8.16
N VAL A 194 49.71 34.42 8.17
CA VAL A 194 49.85 33.35 7.19
C VAL A 194 48.68 33.42 6.21
N PRO A 195 48.90 33.80 4.93
CA PRO A 195 47.87 33.79 3.92
C PRO A 195 47.60 32.35 3.46
N VAL A 196 46.32 31.99 3.34
CA VAL A 196 45.87 30.68 2.88
C VAL A 196 44.76 30.89 1.84
N ASP A 197 45.04 30.52 0.60
CA ASP A 197 44.08 30.58 -0.50
C ASP A 197 43.66 29.16 -0.90
N ILE A 198 42.39 28.81 -0.66
CA ILE A 198 41.83 27.49 -0.98
C ILE A 198 40.81 27.63 -2.08
N ARG A 199 41.04 26.93 -3.20
CA ARG A 199 40.09 26.83 -4.30
C ARG A 199 39.64 25.40 -4.47
N LEU A 200 38.38 25.12 -4.15
CA LEU A 200 37.85 23.77 -4.27
C LEU A 200 37.68 23.38 -5.75
N VAL A 201 37.94 22.11 -6.05
CA VAL A 201 37.75 21.57 -7.40
C VAL A 201 36.33 21.04 -7.55
N PRO A 202 35.52 21.56 -8.49
CA PRO A 202 34.18 21.06 -8.76
C PRO A 202 34.19 19.57 -9.11
N ASN A 203 33.27 18.80 -8.55
CA ASN A 203 33.06 17.38 -8.86
C ASN A 203 31.65 17.08 -9.39
N ALA A 204 30.78 18.08 -9.41
CA ALA A 204 29.44 17.99 -9.96
C ALA A 204 28.96 19.36 -10.45
N ARG A 205 27.91 19.41 -11.27
CA ARG A 205 27.34 20.63 -11.84
C ARG A 205 25.83 20.70 -11.65
N SER A 206 25.31 21.88 -11.37
CA SER A 206 23.87 22.11 -11.34
C SER A 206 23.36 22.50 -12.73
N ILE A 207 22.28 21.87 -13.17
CA ILE A 207 21.65 22.09 -14.48
C ILE A 207 20.18 22.45 -14.28
N TYR A 208 19.70 23.50 -14.93
CA TYR A 208 18.30 23.91 -14.88
C TYR A 208 17.60 23.57 -16.19
N PHE A 209 16.45 22.89 -16.06
CA PHE A 209 15.56 22.56 -17.16
C PHE A 209 14.41 23.56 -17.19
N PHE A 210 14.16 24.13 -18.35
CA PHE A 210 13.04 25.02 -18.59
C PHE A 210 11.98 24.24 -19.34
N VAL A 211 10.83 24.00 -18.72
CA VAL A 211 9.81 23.08 -19.25
C VAL A 211 8.42 23.70 -19.19
N ARG A 212 7.58 23.34 -20.16
CA ARG A 212 6.13 23.57 -20.16
C ARG A 212 5.44 22.24 -20.45
N PRO A 213 4.43 21.83 -19.67
CA PRO A 213 3.67 22.60 -18.66
C PRO A 213 4.28 22.61 -17.24
N LYS A 214 3.66 23.41 -16.34
CA LYS A 214 3.92 23.40 -14.89
C LYS A 214 3.68 22.00 -14.32
N GLY A 215 4.44 21.61 -13.29
CA GLY A 215 4.24 20.32 -12.61
C GLY A 215 4.92 19.14 -13.31
N THR A 216 5.59 19.38 -14.44
CA THR A 216 6.39 18.36 -15.13
C THR A 216 7.43 17.80 -14.18
N GLN A 217 7.49 16.48 -14.08
CA GLN A 217 8.44 15.75 -13.24
C GLN A 217 9.69 15.42 -14.06
N LEU A 218 10.86 15.62 -13.45
CA LEU A 218 12.16 15.26 -14.02
C LEU A 218 12.68 14.02 -13.32
N LEU A 219 13.05 13.01 -14.10
CA LEU A 219 13.86 11.88 -13.67
C LEU A 219 15.24 11.98 -14.33
N ILE A 220 16.28 11.79 -13.54
CA ILE A 220 17.67 11.64 -13.99
C ILE A 220 18.11 10.22 -13.64
N ASP A 221 18.54 9.46 -14.65
CA ASP A 221 18.94 8.05 -14.52
C ASP A 221 17.88 7.19 -13.82
N GLY A 222 16.61 7.45 -14.15
CA GLY A 222 15.44 6.78 -13.57
C GLY A 222 15.07 7.22 -12.16
N LYS A 223 15.81 8.15 -11.54
CA LYS A 223 15.51 8.66 -10.19
C LYS A 223 14.84 10.04 -10.26
N PRO A 224 13.80 10.30 -9.45
CA PRO A 224 13.19 11.64 -9.38
C PRO A 224 14.22 12.69 -8.96
N ALA A 225 14.41 13.71 -9.80
CA ALA A 225 15.34 14.81 -9.55
C ALA A 225 14.63 16.13 -9.21
N GLY A 226 13.39 16.32 -9.66
CA GLY A 226 12.62 17.53 -9.32
C GLY A 226 11.29 17.66 -10.07
N ARG A 227 10.61 18.78 -9.83
CA ARG A 227 9.33 19.12 -10.47
C ARG A 227 9.27 20.60 -10.85
N ALA A 228 8.57 20.91 -11.94
CA ALA A 228 8.51 22.24 -12.54
C ALA A 228 7.51 23.15 -11.82
N GLU A 229 7.87 23.65 -10.63
CA GLU A 229 6.94 24.42 -9.80
C GLU A 229 7.11 25.94 -9.95
N LYS A 230 8.36 26.40 -10.13
CA LYS A 230 8.67 27.83 -10.17
C LYS A 230 8.70 28.34 -11.59
N SER A 231 8.02 29.45 -11.84
CA SER A 231 8.10 30.19 -13.09
C SER A 231 9.53 30.72 -13.32
N ALA A 232 9.99 30.75 -14.57
CA ALA A 232 11.26 31.36 -14.92
C ALA A 232 11.30 32.87 -14.56
N SER A 233 10.14 33.53 -14.50
CA SER A 233 10.05 34.93 -14.02
C SER A 233 10.46 35.14 -12.55
N SER A 234 10.60 34.07 -11.75
CA SER A 234 10.94 34.18 -10.32
C SER A 234 12.41 34.49 -10.04
N GLN A 235 13.30 34.39 -11.02
CA GLN A 235 14.71 34.77 -10.90
C GLN A 235 15.16 35.54 -12.14
N GLN A 236 16.00 36.56 -11.94
CA GLN A 236 16.45 37.42 -13.03
C GLN A 236 17.21 36.64 -14.12
N ASP A 237 18.09 35.72 -13.73
CA ASP A 237 18.87 34.92 -14.69
C ASP A 237 17.99 33.94 -15.48
N TRP A 238 16.98 33.35 -14.83
CA TRP A 238 16.02 32.47 -15.49
C TRP A 238 15.13 33.24 -16.47
N ALA A 239 14.66 34.42 -16.07
CA ALA A 239 13.84 35.28 -16.92
C ALA A 239 14.62 35.75 -18.15
N ARG A 240 15.90 36.11 -17.94
CA ARG A 240 16.82 36.46 -19.02
C ARG A 240 17.02 35.29 -19.98
N PHE A 241 17.36 34.11 -19.47
CA PHE A 241 17.58 32.92 -20.31
C PHE A 241 16.33 32.54 -21.11
N ALA A 242 15.14 32.55 -20.50
CA ALA A 242 13.89 32.28 -21.20
C ALA A 242 13.64 33.31 -22.32
N SER A 243 13.84 34.60 -22.04
CA SER A 243 13.66 35.68 -23.03
C SER A 243 14.65 35.58 -24.18
N GLU A 244 15.92 35.26 -23.91
CA GLU A 244 16.96 35.01 -24.93
C GLU A 244 16.62 33.82 -25.84
N ASN A 245 15.79 32.89 -25.37
CA ASN A 245 15.25 31.77 -26.15
C ASN A 245 13.87 32.08 -26.76
N ASN A 246 13.44 33.34 -26.77
CA ASN A 246 12.13 33.79 -27.28
C ASN A 246 10.93 33.14 -26.57
N VAL A 247 11.07 32.87 -25.26
CA VAL A 247 10.00 32.31 -24.43
C VAL A 247 9.62 33.33 -23.37
N ASP A 248 8.33 33.63 -23.24
CA ASP A 248 7.83 34.45 -22.13
C ASP A 248 8.19 33.79 -20.78
N PRO A 249 9.00 34.45 -19.93
CA PRO A 249 9.41 33.90 -18.64
C PRO A 249 8.25 33.52 -17.71
N GLY A 250 7.10 34.17 -17.82
CA GLY A 250 5.92 33.87 -17.00
C GLY A 250 5.23 32.55 -17.38
N SER A 251 5.55 32.02 -18.55
CA SER A 251 4.84 30.89 -19.17
C SER A 251 5.68 29.60 -19.21
N ILE A 252 6.89 29.60 -18.66
CA ILE A 252 7.77 28.43 -18.61
C ILE A 252 8.28 28.21 -17.19
N TYR A 253 8.46 26.95 -16.79
CA TYR A 253 8.73 26.56 -15.42
C TYR A 253 10.09 25.87 -15.32
N VAL A 254 10.74 26.02 -14.17
CA VAL A 254 12.14 25.61 -13.99
C VAL A 254 12.24 24.41 -13.05
N ILE A 255 13.00 23.40 -13.46
CA ILE A 255 13.41 22.27 -12.64
C ILE A 255 14.93 22.30 -12.43
N PRO A 256 15.42 22.48 -11.20
CA PRO A 256 16.84 22.33 -10.91
C PRO A 256 17.22 20.85 -10.74
N ALA A 257 18.21 20.38 -11.50
CA ALA A 257 18.94 19.15 -11.24
C ALA A 257 20.29 19.52 -10.62
N LEU A 258 20.39 19.40 -9.29
CA LEU A 258 21.55 19.85 -8.53
C LEU A 258 22.62 18.75 -8.45
N TYR A 259 23.88 19.17 -8.47
CA TYR A 259 25.04 18.30 -8.21
C TYR A 259 25.11 17.04 -9.09
N LEU A 260 24.90 17.21 -10.39
CA LEU A 260 25.07 16.14 -11.35
C LEU A 260 26.57 15.85 -11.62
N PRO A 261 27.06 14.62 -11.42
CA PRO A 261 28.42 14.24 -11.74
C PRO A 261 28.75 14.43 -13.24
N PRO A 262 30.03 14.45 -13.64
CA PRO A 262 30.39 14.43 -15.05
C PRO A 262 30.04 13.07 -15.66
N GLY A 263 29.53 13.07 -16.89
CA GLY A 263 29.16 11.86 -17.61
C GLY A 263 27.88 12.00 -18.41
N GLU A 264 27.42 10.89 -18.98
CA GLU A 264 26.13 10.81 -19.65
C GLU A 264 25.03 10.50 -18.64
N HIS A 265 23.91 11.20 -18.78
CA HIS A 265 22.74 11.04 -17.93
C HIS A 265 21.48 10.87 -18.79
N LYS A 266 20.66 9.88 -18.47
CA LYS A 266 19.34 9.72 -19.07
C LYS A 266 18.37 10.71 -18.41
N VAL A 267 17.75 11.56 -19.22
CA VAL A 267 16.73 12.51 -18.82
C VAL A 267 15.37 11.99 -19.26
N THR A 268 14.42 11.97 -18.33
CA THR A 268 13.02 11.64 -18.58
C THR A 268 12.13 12.72 -17.99
N LEU A 269 11.27 13.34 -18.82
CA LEU A 269 10.27 14.31 -18.39
C LEU A 269 8.87 13.70 -18.48
N LEU A 270 8.14 13.72 -17.36
CA LEU A 270 6.81 13.12 -17.21
C LEU A 270 5.77 14.19 -16.85
N HIS A 271 4.61 14.14 -17.50
CA HIS A 271 3.45 14.94 -17.12
C HIS A 271 2.15 14.29 -17.61
N GLN A 272 1.08 14.30 -16.80
CA GLN A 272 -0.25 13.82 -17.21
C GLN A 272 -0.77 14.59 -18.42
N CYS A 273 -1.43 13.94 -19.38
CA CYS A 273 -1.89 14.52 -20.65
C CYS A 273 -0.79 14.86 -21.67
N TYR A 274 0.49 14.54 -21.42
CA TYR A 274 1.59 14.89 -22.33
C TYR A 274 2.46 13.68 -22.63
N LEU A 275 3.05 13.65 -23.83
CA LEU A 275 4.00 12.61 -24.20
C LEU A 275 5.25 12.68 -23.32
N THR A 276 5.66 11.52 -22.82
CA THR A 276 6.94 11.38 -22.13
C THR A 276 8.07 11.78 -23.05
N ARG A 277 8.97 12.64 -22.56
CA ARG A 277 10.13 13.09 -23.32
C ARG A 277 11.40 12.51 -22.70
N ASP A 278 12.03 11.61 -23.45
CA ASP A 278 13.30 10.99 -23.12
C ASP A 278 14.43 11.53 -24.00
N PHE A 279 15.59 11.81 -23.40
CA PHE A 279 16.84 12.10 -24.12
C PHE A 279 18.06 11.86 -23.22
N VAL A 280 19.25 11.87 -23.81
CA VAL A 280 20.52 11.79 -23.08
C VAL A 280 21.17 13.17 -23.09
N MET A 281 21.72 13.57 -21.94
CA MET A 281 22.57 14.76 -21.84
C MET A 281 23.94 14.38 -21.30
N THR A 282 24.97 15.11 -21.72
CA THR A 282 26.33 14.96 -21.19
C THR A 282 26.65 16.12 -20.27
N VAL A 283 27.02 15.81 -19.04
CA VAL A 283 27.49 16.79 -18.06
C VAL A 283 29.01 16.87 -18.15
N THR A 284 29.52 18.06 -18.43
CA THR A 284 30.94 18.38 -18.40
C THR A 284 31.22 19.40 -17.30
N LEU A 285 32.39 19.26 -16.66
CA LEU A 285 32.86 20.17 -15.62
C LEU A 285 33.99 21.04 -16.16
N ASP A 286 33.86 22.34 -15.94
CA ASP A 286 35.00 23.27 -16.02
C ASP A 286 35.62 23.34 -14.62
N LYS A 287 36.85 22.82 -14.45
CA LYS A 287 37.50 22.74 -13.14
C LYS A 287 37.81 24.10 -12.49
N VAL A 288 37.59 25.21 -13.21
CA VAL A 288 37.90 26.57 -12.78
C VAL A 288 36.62 27.35 -12.52
N ARG A 289 35.66 27.41 -13.45
CA ARG A 289 34.47 28.27 -13.33
C ARG A 289 33.15 27.52 -13.08
N ASN A 290 33.10 26.21 -13.36
CA ASN A 290 31.92 25.31 -13.33
C ASN A 290 30.54 25.97 -13.19
N SER A 291 30.19 26.88 -14.09
CA SER A 291 28.96 27.66 -14.00
C SER A 291 27.74 26.76 -14.18
N VAL A 292 26.60 27.17 -13.63
CA VAL A 292 25.34 26.42 -13.81
C VAL A 292 25.03 26.21 -15.30
N GLY A 293 24.48 25.04 -15.64
CA GLY A 293 24.05 24.72 -16.99
C GLY A 293 22.58 25.05 -17.19
N PHE A 294 22.20 25.53 -18.38
CA PHE A 294 20.80 25.70 -18.76
C PHE A 294 20.48 24.85 -19.98
N ILE A 295 19.43 24.04 -19.88
CA ILE A 295 18.88 23.30 -21.01
C ILE A 295 17.88 24.19 -21.74
N ARG A 296 17.94 24.20 -23.06
CA ARG A 296 17.00 24.95 -23.90
C ARG A 296 15.54 24.61 -23.52
N PRO A 297 14.62 25.58 -23.60
CA PRO A 297 13.20 25.35 -23.34
C PRO A 297 12.63 24.09 -24.00
N ILE A 298 11.97 23.25 -23.21
CA ILE A 298 11.32 22.02 -23.64
C ILE A 298 9.81 22.20 -23.49
N PHE A 299 9.10 22.12 -24.61
CA PHE A 299 7.64 22.13 -24.65
C PHE A 299 7.19 20.69 -24.84
N LEU A 300 6.54 20.12 -23.82
CA LEU A 300 5.95 18.80 -23.96
C LEU A 300 4.76 18.87 -24.91
N GLU A 301 4.55 17.80 -25.67
CA GLU A 301 3.44 17.68 -26.60
C GLU A 301 2.22 17.09 -25.88
N GLN A 302 1.14 17.86 -25.82
CA GLN A 302 -0.11 17.40 -25.22
C GLN A 302 -0.75 16.35 -26.13
N ARG A 303 -1.16 15.21 -25.57
CA ARG A 303 -1.85 14.14 -26.29
C ARG A 303 -3.06 13.64 -25.51
N SER A 304 -4.04 13.18 -26.26
CA SER A 304 -5.30 12.68 -25.74
C SER A 304 -5.88 11.60 -26.65
N VAL A 305 -6.72 10.74 -26.08
CA VAL A 305 -7.33 9.59 -26.74
C VAL A 305 -8.84 9.63 -26.58
N ASN A 306 -9.55 8.79 -27.34
CA ASN A 306 -10.93 8.43 -27.01
C ASN A 306 -10.91 7.31 -25.97
N LEU A 307 -11.44 7.57 -24.77
CA LEU A 307 -11.55 6.58 -23.69
C LEU A 307 -12.96 5.97 -23.73
N GLU A 308 -13.04 4.67 -23.96
CA GLU A 308 -14.29 3.89 -23.95
C GLU A 308 -14.33 2.99 -22.71
N ILE A 309 -15.31 3.21 -21.83
CA ILE A 309 -15.50 2.43 -20.60
C ILE A 309 -16.84 1.70 -20.68
N ALA A 310 -16.77 0.37 -20.70
CA ALA A 310 -17.91 -0.52 -20.55
C ALA A 310 -17.86 -1.22 -19.18
N SER A 311 -19.00 -1.75 -18.72
CA SER A 311 -19.03 -2.60 -17.54
C SER A 311 -19.96 -3.78 -17.71
N HIS A 312 -19.73 -4.82 -16.91
CA HIS A 312 -20.65 -5.93 -16.74
C HIS A 312 -21.04 -6.04 -15.24
N PRO A 313 -22.33 -5.86 -14.90
CA PRO A 313 -23.43 -5.43 -15.76
C PRO A 313 -23.27 -4.00 -16.28
N THR A 314 -23.93 -3.68 -17.39
CA THR A 314 -24.04 -2.31 -17.93
C THR A 314 -24.82 -1.36 -17.00
N GLY A 315 -24.71 -0.04 -17.21
CA GLY A 315 -25.42 0.97 -16.43
C GLY A 315 -24.79 1.25 -15.06
N ALA A 316 -23.46 1.18 -14.96
CA ALA A 316 -22.69 1.47 -13.75
C ALA A 316 -22.17 2.91 -13.77
N GLU A 317 -22.17 3.59 -12.62
CA GLU A 317 -21.60 4.93 -12.45
C GLU A 317 -20.07 4.89 -12.61
N VAL A 318 -19.52 5.87 -13.32
CA VAL A 318 -18.08 6.01 -13.57
C VAL A 318 -17.57 7.27 -12.91
N THR A 319 -16.47 7.13 -12.16
CA THR A 319 -15.69 8.22 -11.56
C THR A 319 -14.25 8.10 -12.02
N LEU A 320 -13.69 9.18 -12.57
CA LEU A 320 -12.30 9.28 -13.01
C LEU A 320 -11.59 10.38 -12.20
N ASP A 321 -10.44 10.07 -11.63
CA ASP A 321 -9.63 10.98 -10.81
C ASP A 321 -10.42 11.67 -9.68
N GLY A 322 -11.38 10.92 -9.10
CA GLY A 322 -12.28 11.41 -8.06
C GLY A 322 -13.46 12.26 -8.53
N GLN A 323 -13.58 12.52 -9.84
CA GLN A 323 -14.69 13.27 -10.43
C GLN A 323 -15.69 12.34 -11.14
N GLN A 324 -16.98 12.58 -10.93
CA GLN A 324 -18.03 11.81 -11.60
C GLN A 324 -18.01 12.08 -13.11
N ALA A 325 -17.82 11.03 -13.90
CA ALA A 325 -17.63 11.11 -15.35
C ALA A 325 -18.88 10.71 -16.15
N GLY A 326 -19.72 9.79 -15.63
CA GLY A 326 -20.94 9.35 -16.31
C GLY A 326 -21.43 7.98 -15.89
N ILE A 327 -22.10 7.27 -16.80
CA ILE A 327 -22.63 5.90 -16.60
C ILE A 327 -22.21 5.04 -17.80
N THR A 328 -21.89 3.77 -17.59
CA THR A 328 -21.47 2.83 -18.66
C THR A 328 -22.65 2.37 -19.55
N PRO A 329 -22.41 2.11 -20.85
CA PRO A 329 -21.18 2.40 -21.60
C PRO A 329 -20.93 3.91 -21.75
N LEU A 330 -19.69 4.36 -21.49
CA LEU A 330 -19.27 5.75 -21.51
C LEU A 330 -18.15 5.93 -22.55
N SER A 331 -18.23 6.97 -23.39
CA SER A 331 -17.15 7.36 -24.30
C SER A 331 -16.77 8.82 -24.04
N LEU A 332 -15.49 9.05 -23.74
CA LEU A 332 -14.92 10.35 -23.47
C LEU A 332 -13.91 10.71 -24.56
N GLN A 333 -14.22 11.75 -25.32
CA GLN A 333 -13.30 12.27 -26.34
C GLN A 333 -12.23 13.14 -25.71
N ASN A 334 -11.04 13.15 -26.31
CA ASN A 334 -9.89 13.95 -25.87
C ASN A 334 -9.52 13.72 -24.40
N PHE A 335 -9.66 12.48 -23.91
CA PHE A 335 -9.23 12.09 -22.58
C PHE A 335 -7.71 12.00 -22.50
N CYS A 336 -7.12 12.47 -21.40
CA CYS A 336 -5.68 12.54 -21.26
C CYS A 336 -5.02 11.16 -21.26
N ILE A 337 -3.80 11.11 -21.81
CA ILE A 337 -2.89 9.97 -21.62
C ILE A 337 -2.19 10.06 -20.26
N GLY A 338 -1.62 8.94 -19.79
CA GLY A 338 -0.90 8.81 -18.53
C GLY A 338 -1.72 8.16 -17.42
N GLU A 339 -1.31 8.37 -16.17
CA GLU A 339 -1.92 7.74 -15.00
C GLU A 339 -3.26 8.39 -14.60
N HIS A 340 -4.30 7.57 -14.45
CA HIS A 340 -5.65 7.94 -14.03
C HIS A 340 -6.24 6.93 -13.04
N ASP A 341 -6.98 7.40 -12.04
CA ASP A 341 -7.72 6.56 -11.10
C ASP A 341 -9.15 6.33 -11.61
N LEU A 342 -9.54 5.07 -11.85
CA LEU A 342 -10.88 4.68 -12.28
C LEU A 342 -11.64 3.97 -11.14
N LEU A 343 -12.85 4.45 -10.86
CA LEU A 343 -13.86 3.74 -10.07
C LEU A 343 -15.13 3.58 -10.91
N VAL A 344 -15.56 2.34 -11.12
CA VAL A 344 -16.86 2.00 -11.70
C VAL A 344 -17.68 1.30 -10.63
N GLN A 345 -18.90 1.78 -10.34
CA GLN A 345 -19.73 1.22 -9.28
C GLN A 345 -21.20 1.15 -9.68
N LYS A 346 -21.92 0.16 -9.16
CA LYS A 346 -23.38 0.07 -9.31
C LYS A 346 -23.99 -0.35 -7.99
N ALA A 347 -24.93 0.45 -7.49
CA ALA A 347 -25.54 0.27 -6.19
C ALA A 347 -26.13 -1.14 -6.04
N GLY A 348 -25.80 -1.81 -4.93
CA GLY A 348 -26.26 -3.17 -4.65
C GLY A 348 -25.59 -4.28 -5.47
N VAL A 349 -24.76 -3.95 -6.46
CA VAL A 349 -23.98 -4.89 -7.29
C VAL A 349 -22.53 -4.89 -6.84
N GLY A 350 -21.88 -3.73 -6.76
CA GLY A 350 -20.49 -3.66 -6.31
C GLY A 350 -19.70 -2.68 -7.15
N GLU A 351 -18.38 -2.86 -7.17
CA GLU A 351 -17.46 -1.91 -7.80
C GLU A 351 -16.30 -2.58 -8.55
N TYR A 352 -15.60 -1.76 -9.32
CA TYR A 352 -14.36 -2.05 -10.02
C TYR A 352 -13.45 -0.84 -9.83
N ARG A 353 -12.23 -1.07 -9.32
CA ARG A 353 -11.21 -0.03 -9.12
C ARG A 353 -9.98 -0.40 -9.92
N ALA A 354 -9.43 0.55 -10.65
CA ALA A 354 -8.20 0.37 -11.39
C ALA A 354 -7.39 1.67 -11.44
N LYS A 355 -6.06 1.55 -11.36
CA LYS A 355 -5.14 2.59 -11.82
C LYS A 355 -4.85 2.32 -13.29
N LEU A 356 -5.28 3.23 -14.15
CA LEU A 356 -5.05 3.15 -15.60
C LEU A 356 -3.76 3.89 -15.92
N ASP A 357 -2.86 3.28 -16.69
CA ASP A 357 -1.81 3.98 -17.41
C ASP A 357 -2.21 4.00 -18.88
N ILE A 358 -2.77 5.12 -19.34
CA ILE A 358 -3.37 5.26 -20.66
C ILE A 358 -2.26 5.64 -21.66
N PRO A 359 -1.88 4.77 -22.60
CA PRO A 359 -0.89 5.09 -23.61
C PRO A 359 -1.47 6.01 -24.70
N ASP A 360 -0.60 6.52 -25.58
CA ASP A 360 -1.01 7.22 -26.81
C ASP A 360 -1.53 6.23 -27.87
N GLN A 361 -2.63 5.55 -27.54
CA GLN A 361 -3.34 4.63 -28.41
C GLN A 361 -4.85 4.87 -28.29
N SER A 362 -5.46 5.32 -29.39
CA SER A 362 -6.89 5.67 -29.45
C SER A 362 -7.65 4.72 -30.38
N PRO A 363 -8.82 4.17 -29.97
CA PRO A 363 -9.42 4.31 -28.64
C PRO A 363 -8.74 3.42 -27.59
N TYR A 364 -8.70 3.89 -26.35
CA TYR A 364 -8.35 3.07 -25.19
C TYR A 364 -9.64 2.51 -24.57
N LYS A 365 -9.73 1.18 -24.45
CA LYS A 365 -10.96 0.50 -24.03
C LYS A 365 -10.79 -0.18 -22.67
N VAL A 366 -11.75 0.03 -21.77
CA VAL A 366 -11.82 -0.60 -20.46
C VAL A 366 -13.11 -1.41 -20.34
N MET A 367 -12.99 -2.67 -19.94
CA MET A 367 -14.12 -3.52 -19.54
C MET A 367 -14.07 -3.74 -18.03
N ALA A 368 -14.95 -3.04 -17.31
CA ALA A 368 -15.05 -3.12 -15.85
C ALA A 368 -16.03 -4.24 -15.44
N VAL A 369 -15.52 -5.37 -14.96
CA VAL A 369 -16.34 -6.44 -14.37
C VAL A 369 -16.56 -6.11 -12.90
N LEU A 370 -17.81 -5.79 -12.52
CA LEU A 370 -18.12 -5.42 -11.14
C LEU A 370 -18.09 -6.65 -10.23
N ARG A 371 -17.50 -6.48 -9.05
CA ARG A 371 -17.35 -7.54 -8.04
C ARG A 371 -17.94 -7.11 -6.71
N PRO A 372 -18.42 -8.05 -5.87
CA PRO A 372 -18.87 -7.72 -4.53
C PRO A 372 -17.69 -7.25 -3.68
N THR A 373 -17.94 -6.29 -2.80
CA THR A 373 -16.96 -5.75 -1.86
C THR A 373 -17.09 -6.42 -0.50
N LEU A 374 -15.98 -6.92 0.03
CA LEU A 374 -15.85 -7.41 1.40
C LEU A 374 -15.18 -6.35 2.27
N LEU A 375 -15.73 -6.10 3.46
CA LEU A 375 -15.02 -5.39 4.50
C LEU A 375 -14.08 -6.35 5.22
N TRP A 376 -12.78 -6.09 5.14
CA TRP A 376 -11.77 -6.77 5.93
C TRP A 376 -11.62 -6.07 7.28
N VAL A 377 -12.05 -6.75 8.34
CA VAL A 377 -12.00 -6.21 9.71
C VAL A 377 -10.63 -6.39 10.34
N GLY A 378 -9.89 -7.41 9.91
CA GLY A 378 -8.57 -7.75 10.44
C GLY A 378 -8.52 -9.10 11.13
N LEU A 379 -7.41 -9.34 11.80
CA LEU A 379 -7.09 -10.56 12.54
C LEU A 379 -7.21 -10.33 14.04
N THR A 380 -7.75 -11.33 14.72
CA THR A 380 -7.53 -11.57 16.15
C THR A 380 -6.61 -12.80 16.34
N ARG A 381 -6.22 -13.09 17.58
CA ARG A 381 -5.40 -14.24 17.96
C ARG A 381 -5.91 -14.90 19.25
N VAL A 382 -5.66 -16.20 19.38
CA VAL A 382 -5.67 -16.87 20.70
C VAL A 382 -4.38 -16.53 21.46
N GLN A 383 -4.36 -16.78 22.77
CA GLN A 383 -3.24 -16.40 23.64
C GLN A 383 -1.89 -17.00 23.21
N ASP A 384 -1.89 -18.22 22.67
CA ASP A 384 -0.70 -18.97 22.27
C ASP A 384 0.00 -18.46 20.99
N VAL A 385 -0.63 -17.53 20.26
CA VAL A 385 -0.01 -16.84 19.12
C VAL A 385 0.57 -15.51 19.63
N THR A 386 1.81 -15.18 19.26
CA THR A 386 2.46 -13.97 19.79
C THR A 386 1.92 -12.67 19.15
N PRO A 387 2.01 -11.52 19.85
CA PRO A 387 1.66 -10.23 19.27
C PRO A 387 2.44 -9.89 18.00
N ASP A 388 3.73 -10.24 17.94
CA ASP A 388 4.58 -9.99 16.77
C ASP A 388 4.14 -10.82 15.55
N GLN A 389 3.74 -12.08 15.77
CA GLN A 389 3.18 -12.92 14.72
C GLN A 389 1.86 -12.34 14.18
N LEU A 390 0.99 -11.86 15.07
CA LEU A 390 -0.24 -11.18 14.68
C LEU A 390 0.06 -9.92 13.86
N GLN A 391 0.93 -9.03 14.35
CA GLN A 391 1.25 -7.78 13.66
C GLN A 391 1.87 -8.03 12.27
N SER A 392 2.79 -9.00 12.18
CA SER A 392 3.42 -9.38 10.91
C SER A 392 2.39 -9.95 9.91
N LEU A 393 1.55 -10.89 10.33
CA LEU A 393 0.52 -11.47 9.45
C LEU A 393 -0.59 -10.49 9.12
N GLN A 394 -0.97 -9.59 10.03
CA GLN A 394 -1.96 -8.55 9.79
C GLN A 394 -1.54 -7.67 8.61
N GLY A 395 -0.28 -7.21 8.58
CA GLY A 395 0.25 -6.42 7.47
C GLY A 395 0.18 -7.17 6.14
N LYS A 396 0.66 -8.42 6.12
CA LYS A 396 0.63 -9.28 4.92
C LYS A 396 -0.79 -9.59 4.44
N MET A 397 -1.73 -9.83 5.35
CA MET A 397 -3.14 -10.06 5.02
C MET A 397 -3.80 -8.80 4.47
N ASN A 398 -3.49 -7.61 5.01
CA ASN A 398 -4.02 -6.34 4.49
C ASN A 398 -3.60 -6.11 3.02
N GLU A 399 -2.40 -6.52 2.64
CA GLU A 399 -1.93 -6.49 1.26
C GLU A 399 -2.63 -7.58 0.42
N ALA A 400 -2.69 -8.82 0.94
CA ALA A 400 -3.27 -9.96 0.23
C ALA A 400 -4.77 -9.83 -0.08
N VAL A 401 -5.57 -9.23 0.81
CA VAL A 401 -7.00 -9.00 0.51
C VAL A 401 -7.19 -8.04 -0.66
N GLY A 402 -6.24 -7.15 -0.92
CA GLY A 402 -6.25 -6.25 -2.07
C GLY A 402 -6.01 -6.94 -3.42
N THR A 403 -5.52 -8.18 -3.42
CA THR A 403 -5.21 -8.94 -4.65
C THR A 403 -6.28 -9.98 -5.02
N MET A 404 -7.38 -10.03 -4.26
CA MET A 404 -8.50 -10.94 -4.53
C MET A 404 -9.12 -10.69 -5.93
N LYS A 405 -9.54 -11.79 -6.57
CA LYS A 405 -10.03 -11.87 -7.95
C LYS A 405 -11.54 -11.85 -8.04
N LEU A 406 -12.27 -12.44 -7.10
CA LEU A 406 -13.73 -12.50 -7.13
C LEU A 406 -14.39 -11.43 -6.27
N PHE A 407 -13.66 -10.94 -5.26
CA PHE A 407 -14.13 -9.91 -4.36
C PHE A 407 -13.21 -8.69 -4.42
N ASN A 408 -13.78 -7.50 -4.23
CA ASN A 408 -13.00 -6.34 -3.78
C ASN A 408 -12.85 -6.42 -2.27
N ALA A 409 -11.79 -5.81 -1.73
CA ALA A 409 -11.62 -5.65 -0.29
C ALA A 409 -11.49 -4.17 0.08
N VAL A 410 -12.20 -3.79 1.15
CA VAL A 410 -12.01 -2.51 1.83
C VAL A 410 -11.52 -2.79 3.23
N LEU A 411 -10.42 -2.14 3.63
CA LEU A 411 -9.89 -2.26 4.98
C LEU A 411 -10.75 -1.44 5.96
N SER A 412 -11.11 -2.05 7.10
CA SER A 412 -11.76 -1.33 8.19
C SER A 412 -10.87 -0.20 8.71
N LYS A 413 -11.49 0.94 9.02
CA LYS A 413 -10.87 2.11 9.67
C LYS A 413 -11.44 2.34 11.07
N GLU A 414 -12.14 1.35 11.63
CA GLU A 414 -12.62 1.45 13.00
C GLU A 414 -11.44 1.61 13.97
N LYS A 415 -11.64 2.43 14.99
CA LYS A 415 -10.61 2.72 16.00
C LYS A 415 -10.54 1.67 17.09
N ASP A 416 -11.52 0.77 17.16
CA ASP A 416 -11.58 -0.30 18.16
C ASP A 416 -10.59 -1.42 17.77
N PRO A 417 -9.49 -1.60 18.52
CA PRO A 417 -8.50 -2.63 18.22
C PRO A 417 -9.01 -4.05 18.52
N MET A 418 -10.10 -4.18 19.28
CA MET A 418 -10.71 -5.48 19.63
C MET A 418 -11.88 -5.83 18.72
N LEU A 419 -12.18 -5.01 17.70
CA LEU A 419 -13.27 -5.27 16.77
C LEU A 419 -13.21 -6.66 16.12
N PRO A 420 -12.05 -7.20 15.70
CA PRO A 420 -11.98 -8.56 15.18
C PRO A 420 -12.44 -9.64 16.19
N ASP A 421 -12.26 -9.42 17.51
CA ASP A 421 -12.68 -10.36 18.56
C ASP A 421 -14.19 -10.57 18.58
N THR A 422 -14.95 -9.51 18.29
CA THR A 422 -16.43 -9.53 18.31
C THR A 422 -17.02 -10.60 17.38
N PHE A 423 -16.31 -10.97 16.31
CA PHE A 423 -16.74 -11.98 15.33
C PHE A 423 -16.35 -13.42 15.71
N PHE A 424 -15.58 -13.59 16.80
CA PHE A 424 -15.12 -14.88 17.30
C PHE A 424 -15.60 -15.22 18.71
N VAL A 425 -16.44 -14.37 19.32
CA VAL A 425 -17.00 -14.62 20.65
C VAL A 425 -17.95 -15.84 20.62
N PRO A 426 -17.70 -16.90 21.41
CA PRO A 426 -18.59 -18.04 21.49
C PRO A 426 -19.88 -17.69 22.24
N GLY A 427 -21.00 -18.28 21.83
CA GLY A 427 -22.28 -18.18 22.55
C GLY A 427 -23.04 -16.86 22.37
N VAL A 428 -22.56 -15.93 21.54
CA VAL A 428 -23.31 -14.73 21.15
C VAL A 428 -24.43 -15.11 20.19
N ASP A 429 -25.60 -14.49 20.36
CA ASP A 429 -26.73 -14.68 19.45
C ASP A 429 -26.33 -14.30 18.02
N PRO A 430 -26.45 -15.22 17.03
CA PRO A 430 -26.19 -14.91 15.62
C PRO A 430 -26.95 -13.68 15.09
N GLN A 431 -28.09 -13.32 15.69
CA GLN A 431 -28.83 -12.11 15.32
C GLN A 431 -28.12 -10.82 15.74
N GLU A 432 -27.49 -10.81 16.91
CA GLU A 432 -26.73 -9.66 17.41
C GLU A 432 -25.52 -9.39 16.52
N VAL A 433 -24.75 -10.44 16.20
CA VAL A 433 -23.62 -10.33 15.25
C VAL A 433 -24.12 -9.86 13.88
N SER A 434 -25.27 -10.35 13.40
CA SER A 434 -25.85 -9.90 12.14
C SER A 434 -26.24 -8.42 12.12
N ALA A 435 -26.63 -7.84 13.26
CA ALA A 435 -26.93 -6.41 13.36
C ALA A 435 -25.65 -5.57 13.19
N THR A 436 -24.57 -5.96 13.88
CA THR A 436 -23.24 -5.33 13.76
C THR A 436 -22.69 -5.42 12.34
N VAL A 437 -22.80 -6.60 11.70
CA VAL A 437 -22.39 -6.78 10.29
C VAL A 437 -23.16 -5.83 9.37
N ARG A 438 -24.48 -5.66 9.60
CA ARG A 438 -25.31 -4.75 8.80
C ARG A 438 -24.90 -3.29 8.98
N GLU A 439 -24.63 -2.86 10.21
CA GLU A 439 -24.16 -1.50 10.50
C GLU A 439 -22.83 -1.22 9.79
N LEU A 440 -21.84 -2.09 9.97
CA LEU A 440 -20.52 -1.96 9.36
C LEU A 440 -20.63 -1.97 7.83
N CYS A 441 -21.36 -2.91 7.23
CA CYS A 441 -21.48 -2.90 5.77
C CYS A 441 -22.28 -1.75 5.20
N THR A 442 -23.20 -1.16 5.96
CA THR A 442 -23.84 0.10 5.58
C THR A 442 -22.81 1.24 5.57
N LYS A 443 -21.99 1.33 6.62
CA LYS A 443 -20.93 2.35 6.75
C LYS A 443 -19.85 2.24 5.66
N TYR A 444 -19.39 1.03 5.37
CA TYR A 444 -18.30 0.77 4.41
C TYR A 444 -18.79 0.42 3.00
N LYS A 445 -20.12 0.43 2.75
CA LYS A 445 -20.73 0.07 1.47
C LYS A 445 -20.31 -1.32 0.96
N CYS A 446 -20.20 -2.31 1.85
CA CYS A 446 -19.85 -3.68 1.50
C CYS A 446 -21.06 -4.59 1.32
N GLN A 447 -20.87 -5.68 0.58
CA GLN A 447 -21.83 -6.77 0.44
C GLN A 447 -21.54 -7.91 1.41
N GLY A 448 -20.31 -8.02 1.94
CA GLY A 448 -19.94 -9.00 2.96
C GLY A 448 -18.87 -8.48 3.90
N LEU A 449 -18.64 -9.20 5.00
CA LEU A 449 -17.62 -8.89 5.99
C LEU A 449 -16.74 -10.13 6.22
N LEU A 450 -15.43 -9.93 6.24
CA LEU A 450 -14.43 -10.95 6.47
C LEU A 450 -13.61 -10.60 7.72
N ALA A 451 -13.56 -11.53 8.68
CA ALA A 451 -12.76 -11.41 9.89
C ALA A 451 -11.89 -12.66 10.07
N GLY A 452 -10.68 -12.52 10.57
CA GLY A 452 -9.77 -13.65 10.77
C GLY A 452 -9.38 -13.87 12.23
N LYS A 453 -9.07 -15.11 12.58
CA LYS A 453 -8.48 -15.50 13.85
C LYS A 453 -7.27 -16.38 13.63
N LEU A 454 -6.19 -16.10 14.36
CA LEU A 454 -4.98 -16.90 14.40
C LEU A 454 -5.01 -17.89 15.56
N SER A 455 -4.65 -19.14 15.28
CA SER A 455 -4.41 -20.18 16.30
C SER A 455 -3.16 -21.01 15.97
N PRO A 456 -2.53 -21.68 16.96
CA PRO A 456 -1.41 -22.57 16.68
C PRO A 456 -1.79 -23.68 15.70
N ALA A 457 -0.88 -24.03 14.78
CA ALA A 457 -1.01 -25.20 13.93
C ALA A 457 -0.11 -26.33 14.46
N GLY A 458 -0.63 -27.15 15.38
CA GLY A 458 0.07 -28.31 15.95
C GLY A 458 0.71 -28.07 17.32
N ALA A 459 1.31 -29.13 17.88
CA ALA A 459 1.82 -29.17 19.26
C ALA A 459 3.28 -28.68 19.44
N SER A 460 4.03 -28.47 18.35
CA SER A 460 5.41 -27.99 18.39
C SER A 460 5.47 -26.47 18.16
N GLN A 461 6.31 -25.79 18.95
CA GLN A 461 6.47 -24.34 18.95
C GLN A 461 6.85 -23.79 17.56
N GLY A 462 5.97 -22.96 16.99
CA GLY A 462 6.38 -21.61 16.55
C GLY A 462 6.48 -21.31 15.05
N ALA A 463 6.38 -22.28 14.14
CA ALA A 463 6.61 -21.99 12.71
C ALA A 463 5.31 -21.80 11.89
N ALA A 464 4.31 -22.66 12.11
CA ALA A 464 3.07 -22.64 11.34
C ALA A 464 1.90 -22.08 12.17
N VAL A 465 1.06 -21.26 11.53
CA VAL A 465 -0.11 -20.63 12.16
C VAL A 465 -1.35 -21.03 11.38
N ARG A 466 -2.41 -21.44 12.06
CA ARG A 466 -3.72 -21.63 11.44
C ARG A 466 -4.43 -20.29 11.36
N VAL A 467 -4.87 -19.94 10.16
CA VAL A 467 -5.71 -18.78 9.88
C VAL A 467 -7.13 -19.28 9.65
N SER A 468 -8.04 -18.89 10.53
CA SER A 468 -9.47 -19.15 10.39
C SER A 468 -10.18 -17.87 9.98
N LEU A 469 -10.82 -17.87 8.82
CA LEU A 469 -11.55 -16.74 8.25
C LEU A 469 -13.05 -16.99 8.37
N ARG A 470 -13.78 -16.02 8.93
CA ARG A 470 -15.24 -16.02 8.98
C ARG A 470 -15.82 -15.00 8.02
N LEU A 471 -16.66 -15.46 7.11
CA LEU A 471 -17.38 -14.65 6.13
C LEU A 471 -18.84 -14.47 6.58
N PHE A 472 -19.26 -13.22 6.68
CA PHE A 472 -20.60 -12.81 7.07
C PHE A 472 -21.29 -12.08 5.92
N VAL A 473 -22.62 -12.17 5.88
CA VAL A 473 -23.46 -11.44 4.92
C VAL A 473 -24.46 -10.58 5.69
N PRO A 474 -24.59 -9.27 5.37
CA PRO A 474 -25.52 -8.38 6.03
C PRO A 474 -26.96 -8.90 5.99
N GLY A 475 -27.55 -9.12 7.17
CA GLY A 475 -28.91 -9.61 7.31
C GLY A 475 -29.11 -11.11 7.15
N ILE A 476 -28.02 -11.89 7.06
CA ILE A 476 -28.07 -13.36 7.14
C ILE A 476 -27.35 -13.78 8.43
N PRO A 477 -28.08 -14.22 9.48
CA PRO A 477 -27.47 -14.64 10.74
C PRO A 477 -26.43 -15.75 10.55
N GLY A 478 -25.33 -15.72 11.30
CA GLY A 478 -24.24 -16.71 11.23
C GLY A 478 -23.14 -16.39 10.20
N TYR A 479 -22.22 -17.33 9.98
CA TYR A 479 -21.06 -17.17 9.10
C TYR A 479 -20.68 -18.47 8.38
N ASP A 480 -19.88 -18.32 7.32
CA ASP A 480 -19.09 -19.40 6.74
C ASP A 480 -17.68 -19.34 7.33
N GLU A 481 -17.08 -20.48 7.71
CA GLU A 481 -15.71 -20.52 8.25
C GLU A 481 -14.77 -21.32 7.34
N PHE A 482 -13.64 -20.69 7.00
CA PHE A 482 -12.58 -21.26 6.18
C PHE A 482 -11.31 -21.34 7.01
N SER A 483 -10.58 -22.45 6.97
CA SER A 483 -9.34 -22.60 7.75
C SER A 483 -8.21 -23.10 6.88
N SER A 484 -7.09 -22.38 6.92
CA SER A 484 -5.84 -22.74 6.26
C SER A 484 -4.71 -22.75 7.27
N VAL A 485 -3.71 -23.60 7.06
CA VAL A 485 -2.47 -23.57 7.84
C VAL A 485 -1.42 -22.86 6.99
N LEU A 486 -0.80 -21.82 7.54
CA LEU A 486 0.29 -21.09 6.91
C LEU A 486 1.62 -21.46 7.56
N GLY A 487 2.54 -22.03 6.78
CA GLY A 487 3.94 -22.22 7.16
C GLY A 487 4.76 -20.92 7.08
N PRO A 488 6.03 -20.92 7.56
CA PRO A 488 6.89 -19.72 7.60
C PRO A 488 7.18 -19.08 6.23
N ARG A 489 7.13 -19.89 5.18
CA ARG A 489 7.43 -19.50 3.79
C ARG A 489 6.19 -19.33 2.93
N GLU A 490 5.01 -19.66 3.46
CA GLU A 490 3.77 -19.55 2.69
C GLU A 490 3.29 -18.09 2.67
N GLU A 491 2.71 -17.72 1.54
CA GLU A 491 2.17 -16.39 1.33
C GLU A 491 0.81 -16.24 2.03
N ALA A 492 0.54 -15.04 2.56
CA ALA A 492 -0.73 -14.77 3.23
C ALA A 492 -1.94 -14.97 2.28
N ALA A 493 -1.75 -14.76 0.98
CA ALA A 493 -2.77 -14.98 -0.05
C ALA A 493 -3.30 -16.42 -0.08
N THR A 494 -2.49 -17.43 0.29
CA THR A 494 -2.92 -18.83 0.35
C THR A 494 -4.08 -19.04 1.34
N ALA A 495 -4.16 -18.24 2.42
CA ALA A 495 -5.27 -18.32 3.36
C ALA A 495 -6.59 -17.80 2.77
N LEU A 496 -6.54 -16.96 1.72
CA LEU A 496 -7.72 -16.40 1.06
C LEU A 496 -8.26 -17.30 -0.06
N GLU A 497 -7.49 -18.27 -0.56
CA GLU A 497 -7.91 -19.14 -1.66
C GLU A 497 -9.29 -19.80 -1.44
N PRO A 498 -9.63 -20.36 -0.26
CA PRO A 498 -10.96 -20.95 -0.07
C PRO A 498 -12.11 -19.94 -0.18
N VAL A 499 -11.84 -18.66 0.09
CA VAL A 499 -12.81 -17.57 -0.03
C VAL A 499 -12.89 -17.08 -1.49
N ASP A 500 -11.75 -16.90 -2.15
CA ASP A 500 -11.61 -16.20 -3.44
C ASP A 500 -11.48 -17.11 -4.67
N ARG A 501 -11.61 -18.42 -4.52
CA ARG A 501 -11.63 -19.35 -5.64
C ARG A 501 -12.96 -19.28 -6.40
N PRO A 502 -13.03 -19.51 -7.73
CA PRO A 502 -14.30 -19.64 -8.44
C PRO A 502 -15.20 -20.75 -7.89
N LEU A 503 -16.53 -20.59 -8.03
CA LEU A 503 -17.50 -21.55 -7.49
C LEU A 503 -17.39 -22.94 -8.11
N ILE A 504 -17.07 -23.04 -9.41
CA ILE A 504 -16.59 -24.18 -10.20
C ILE A 504 -16.34 -23.63 -11.63
N HIS A 505 -15.21 -24.00 -12.26
CA HIS A 505 -15.03 -23.93 -13.71
C HIS A 505 -14.76 -25.35 -14.16
N PRO A 506 -15.80 -26.12 -14.50
CA PRO A 506 -15.54 -27.47 -14.92
C PRO A 506 -14.84 -27.38 -16.27
N SER A 507 -13.75 -28.11 -16.44
CA SER A 507 -13.16 -28.29 -17.78
C SER A 507 -14.17 -28.98 -18.69
N ALA A 508 -14.03 -28.83 -20.01
CA ALA A 508 -14.87 -29.58 -20.95
C ALA A 508 -14.79 -31.10 -20.70
N ALA A 509 -13.66 -31.62 -20.20
CA ALA A 509 -13.49 -33.01 -19.80
C ALA A 509 -14.27 -33.39 -18.53
N GLU A 510 -14.50 -32.45 -17.63
CA GLU A 510 -15.33 -32.66 -16.45
C GLU A 510 -16.82 -32.67 -16.80
N VAL A 511 -17.26 -31.81 -17.72
CA VAL A 511 -18.68 -31.70 -18.12
C VAL A 511 -19.10 -32.77 -19.13
N VAL A 512 -18.28 -33.06 -20.13
CA VAL A 512 -18.66 -33.96 -21.22
C VAL A 512 -18.39 -35.41 -20.82
N LYS A 513 -19.46 -36.14 -20.49
CA LYS A 513 -19.41 -37.57 -20.19
C LYS A 513 -19.92 -38.38 -21.37
N VAL A 514 -19.03 -39.19 -21.95
CA VAL A 514 -19.36 -40.11 -23.06
C VAL A 514 -18.97 -41.55 -22.71
N ALA A 515 -19.75 -42.51 -23.21
CA ALA A 515 -19.46 -43.93 -23.12
C ALA A 515 -19.76 -44.64 -24.44
N ASP A 516 -19.20 -45.83 -24.62
CA ASP A 516 -19.56 -46.71 -25.73
C ASP A 516 -20.84 -47.47 -25.36
N LEU A 517 -21.97 -47.05 -25.93
CA LEU A 517 -23.25 -47.71 -25.72
C LEU A 517 -23.50 -48.82 -26.77
N PRO A 518 -24.09 -49.97 -26.39
CA PRO A 518 -24.38 -51.05 -27.32
C PRO A 518 -25.24 -50.57 -28.50
N GLY A 519 -24.75 -50.77 -29.73
CA GLY A 519 -25.46 -50.39 -30.96
C GLY A 519 -25.27 -48.94 -31.42
N ALA A 520 -24.56 -48.10 -30.65
CA ALA A 520 -24.22 -46.74 -31.08
C ALA A 520 -22.97 -46.74 -31.99
N PRO A 521 -22.93 -45.92 -33.06
CA PRO A 521 -21.81 -45.86 -34.00
C PRO A 521 -20.57 -45.09 -33.49
N GLY A 522 -20.56 -44.63 -32.23
CA GLY A 522 -19.42 -43.91 -31.64
C GLY A 522 -19.67 -43.50 -30.17
N PRO A 523 -18.74 -42.72 -29.58
CA PRO A 523 -18.86 -42.28 -28.19
C PRO A 523 -20.16 -41.51 -27.99
N THR A 524 -21.00 -42.01 -27.10
CA THR A 524 -22.36 -41.48 -26.90
C THR A 524 -22.41 -40.70 -25.60
N PHE A 525 -23.00 -39.52 -25.63
CA PHE A 525 -23.25 -38.72 -24.44
C PHE A 525 -24.13 -39.52 -23.50
N VAL A 526 -23.61 -39.83 -22.31
CA VAL A 526 -24.38 -40.56 -21.28
C VAL A 526 -25.16 -39.62 -20.37
N ARG A 527 -24.85 -38.32 -20.42
CA ARG A 527 -25.45 -37.25 -19.63
C ARG A 527 -25.50 -35.96 -20.46
N GLY A 528 -26.40 -35.05 -20.12
CA GLY A 528 -26.44 -33.71 -20.69
C GLY A 528 -25.28 -32.84 -20.18
N VAL A 529 -24.98 -31.76 -20.89
CA VAL A 529 -23.85 -30.86 -20.56
C VAL A 529 -24.25 -29.60 -19.78
N GLY A 530 -25.48 -29.55 -19.26
CA GLY A 530 -26.04 -28.40 -18.52
C GLY A 530 -26.42 -27.19 -19.38
N ASP A 531 -26.09 -27.17 -20.67
CA ASP A 531 -26.48 -26.14 -21.64
C ASP A 531 -27.64 -26.65 -22.52
N PRO A 532 -28.82 -25.97 -22.56
CA PRO A 532 -29.94 -26.35 -23.42
C PRO A 532 -29.61 -26.36 -24.93
N SER A 533 -28.61 -25.60 -25.34
CA SER A 533 -28.10 -25.56 -26.72
C SER A 533 -27.03 -26.64 -26.99
N GLY A 534 -26.62 -27.37 -25.96
CA GLY A 534 -25.59 -28.40 -26.01
C GLY A 534 -26.12 -29.81 -26.32
N PRO A 535 -25.22 -30.81 -26.29
CA PRO A 535 -25.58 -32.21 -26.48
C PRO A 535 -26.47 -32.77 -25.35
N SER A 536 -27.42 -33.62 -25.74
CA SER A 536 -28.32 -34.35 -24.85
C SER A 536 -27.82 -35.79 -24.62
N PRO A 537 -28.26 -36.48 -23.54
CA PRO A 537 -28.03 -37.92 -23.41
C PRO A 537 -28.51 -38.68 -24.67
N GLY A 538 -27.69 -39.60 -25.16
CA GLY A 538 -27.94 -40.36 -26.39
C GLY A 538 -27.39 -39.74 -27.67
N ASP A 539 -26.96 -38.47 -27.65
CA ASP A 539 -26.26 -37.87 -28.79
C ASP A 539 -24.88 -38.51 -28.99
N ILE A 540 -24.32 -38.41 -30.20
CA ILE A 540 -23.04 -39.07 -30.53
C ILE A 540 -21.95 -38.01 -30.71
N LEU A 541 -20.88 -38.09 -29.95
CA LEU A 541 -19.75 -37.18 -30.07
C LEU A 541 -18.94 -37.51 -31.33
N LEU A 542 -18.86 -36.56 -32.25
CA LEU A 542 -18.11 -36.68 -33.52
C LEU A 542 -16.68 -36.13 -33.39
N GLY A 543 -16.51 -35.02 -32.65
CA GLY A 543 -15.21 -34.40 -32.51
C GLY A 543 -15.15 -33.19 -31.58
N VAL A 544 -13.92 -32.76 -31.27
CA VAL A 544 -13.60 -31.57 -30.48
C VAL A 544 -12.72 -30.65 -31.32
N GLY A 545 -13.23 -29.45 -31.62
CA GLY A 545 -12.68 -28.55 -32.64
C GLY A 545 -12.57 -29.28 -33.97
N ARG A 546 -11.37 -29.28 -34.55
CA ARG A 546 -11.05 -30.02 -35.79
C ARG A 546 -10.73 -31.50 -35.55
N THR A 547 -10.51 -31.92 -34.30
CA THR A 547 -10.12 -33.28 -33.94
C THR A 547 -11.34 -34.20 -33.95
N LEU A 548 -11.27 -35.33 -34.65
CA LEU A 548 -12.31 -36.37 -34.60
C LEU A 548 -12.11 -37.27 -33.36
N THR A 549 -13.22 -37.77 -32.80
CA THR A 549 -13.21 -38.57 -31.57
C THR A 549 -13.95 -39.89 -31.77
N PRO A 550 -13.37 -40.84 -32.53
CA PRO A 550 -14.05 -42.09 -32.88
C PRO A 550 -14.18 -43.09 -31.72
N THR A 551 -13.50 -42.85 -30.59
CA THR A 551 -13.52 -43.71 -29.40
C THR A 551 -13.60 -42.85 -28.13
N VAL A 552 -14.10 -43.41 -27.03
CA VAL A 552 -14.16 -42.72 -25.73
C VAL A 552 -12.78 -42.24 -25.28
N ALA A 553 -11.72 -43.04 -25.53
CA ALA A 553 -10.35 -42.64 -25.21
C ALA A 553 -9.87 -41.42 -26.03
N ALA A 554 -10.23 -41.35 -27.31
CA ALA A 554 -9.93 -40.19 -28.16
C ALA A 554 -10.73 -38.96 -27.73
N ALA A 555 -11.99 -39.15 -27.35
CA ALA A 555 -12.84 -38.10 -26.79
C ALA A 555 -12.24 -37.50 -25.52
N SER A 556 -11.92 -38.32 -24.52
CA SER A 556 -11.34 -37.87 -23.24
C SER A 556 -10.03 -37.10 -23.45
N LYS A 557 -9.16 -37.57 -24.36
CA LYS A 557 -7.90 -36.89 -24.68
C LYS A 557 -8.12 -35.53 -25.35
N ALA A 558 -9.09 -35.43 -26.26
CA ALA A 558 -9.38 -34.20 -26.99
C ALA A 558 -10.04 -33.14 -26.09
N LEU A 559 -10.92 -33.56 -25.17
CA LEU A 559 -11.60 -32.69 -24.20
C LEU A 559 -10.64 -32.14 -23.13
N ALA A 560 -9.58 -32.88 -22.79
CA ALA A 560 -8.58 -32.43 -21.82
C ALA A 560 -7.66 -31.29 -22.33
N GLY A 561 -7.62 -31.05 -23.65
CA GLY A 561 -6.66 -30.14 -24.29
C GLY A 561 -7.12 -28.69 -24.46
N GLY A 562 -8.38 -28.34 -24.16
CA GLY A 562 -8.93 -27.00 -24.42
C GLY A 562 -9.85 -26.49 -23.33
N GLN A 563 -9.74 -25.20 -22.98
CA GLN A 563 -10.60 -24.57 -21.97
C GLN A 563 -12.03 -24.31 -22.46
N ASN A 564 -12.20 -23.92 -23.74
CA ASN A 564 -13.50 -23.61 -24.35
C ASN A 564 -13.66 -24.27 -25.74
N PRO A 565 -13.64 -25.62 -25.83
CA PRO A 565 -13.71 -26.30 -27.11
C PRO A 565 -15.06 -26.17 -27.81
N THR A 566 -15.05 -26.12 -29.15
CA THR A 566 -16.22 -26.46 -29.95
C THR A 566 -16.41 -27.97 -29.97
N ILE A 567 -17.57 -28.46 -29.58
CA ILE A 567 -17.94 -29.87 -29.58
C ILE A 567 -18.87 -30.13 -30.76
N ARG A 568 -18.50 -31.09 -31.61
CA ARG A 568 -19.31 -31.54 -32.74
C ARG A 568 -19.97 -32.86 -32.39
N TYR A 569 -21.27 -32.96 -32.61
CA TYR A 569 -22.06 -34.11 -32.20
C TYR A 569 -23.22 -34.39 -33.15
N LEU A 570 -23.75 -35.60 -33.11
CA LEU A 570 -24.91 -36.02 -33.87
C LEU A 570 -26.13 -36.01 -32.95
N HIS A 571 -27.11 -35.16 -33.27
CA HIS A 571 -28.41 -35.11 -32.59
C HIS A 571 -29.50 -35.59 -33.54
N LYS A 572 -30.17 -36.69 -33.20
CA LYS A 572 -31.23 -37.30 -34.04
C LYS A 572 -30.81 -37.47 -35.52
N GLY A 573 -29.55 -37.87 -35.75
CA GLY A 573 -29.01 -38.10 -37.10
C GLY A 573 -28.51 -36.86 -37.84
N GLN A 574 -28.55 -35.67 -37.24
CA GLN A 574 -28.01 -34.44 -37.83
C GLN A 574 -26.78 -33.94 -37.07
N GLU A 575 -25.73 -33.54 -37.80
CA GLU A 575 -24.54 -32.96 -37.20
C GLU A 575 -24.82 -31.55 -36.67
N ARG A 576 -24.41 -31.30 -35.42
CA ARG A 576 -24.50 -30.04 -34.71
C ARG A 576 -23.15 -29.68 -34.10
N SER A 577 -22.98 -28.40 -33.80
CA SER A 577 -21.82 -27.86 -33.12
C SER A 577 -22.26 -27.05 -31.92
N TRP A 578 -21.62 -27.28 -30.78
CA TRP A 578 -21.85 -26.57 -29.52
C TRP A 578 -20.53 -25.98 -29.03
N HIS A 579 -20.53 -24.75 -28.53
CA HIS A 579 -19.32 -24.14 -27.95
C HIS A 579 -19.34 -24.28 -26.44
N PHE A 580 -18.42 -25.07 -25.90
CA PHE A 580 -18.22 -25.16 -24.45
C PHE A 580 -17.69 -23.82 -23.92
N ARG A 581 -18.35 -23.30 -22.89
CA ARG A 581 -17.93 -22.09 -22.18
C ARG A 581 -17.77 -22.41 -20.70
N ALA A 582 -16.53 -22.52 -20.24
CA ALA A 582 -16.18 -22.87 -18.85
C ALA A 582 -16.64 -21.82 -17.83
N ASP A 583 -16.84 -20.58 -18.27
CA ASP A 583 -17.43 -19.47 -17.54
C ASP A 583 -18.97 -19.54 -17.45
N GLN A 584 -19.58 -20.44 -18.22
CA GLN A 584 -21.03 -20.66 -18.31
C GLN A 584 -21.46 -22.08 -17.96
N ALA A 585 -20.53 -22.97 -17.66
CA ALA A 585 -20.86 -24.33 -17.28
C ALA A 585 -21.37 -24.36 -15.84
N PHE A 586 -22.62 -24.77 -15.69
CA PHE A 586 -23.36 -24.66 -14.44
C PHE A 586 -23.01 -25.77 -13.49
N VAL A 587 -22.81 -25.41 -12.22
CA VAL A 587 -22.97 -26.33 -11.09
C VAL A 587 -23.88 -25.69 -10.07
N VAL A 588 -25.07 -26.26 -9.88
CA VAL A 588 -25.87 -25.98 -8.68
C VAL A 588 -25.24 -26.74 -7.53
N GLN A 589 -24.79 -26.01 -6.51
CA GLN A 589 -24.24 -26.64 -5.31
C GLN A 589 -25.33 -27.43 -4.59
N VAL A 590 -24.99 -28.57 -3.99
CA VAL A 590 -25.96 -29.52 -3.44
C VAL A 590 -26.59 -28.99 -2.15
N TYR A 591 -27.91 -29.13 -2.06
CA TYR A 591 -28.66 -29.00 -0.81
C TYR A 591 -28.27 -30.12 0.18
N GLY A 592 -27.80 -29.76 1.38
CA GLY A 592 -27.42 -30.72 2.42
C GLY A 592 -25.99 -31.29 2.34
N GLY A 593 -25.14 -30.74 1.47
CA GLY A 593 -23.71 -31.10 1.43
C GLY A 593 -22.92 -30.57 2.65
N SER A 594 -21.81 -31.23 3.00
CA SER A 594 -20.93 -30.90 4.14
C SER A 594 -20.13 -29.58 4.02
N SER A 595 -20.48 -28.73 3.06
CA SER A 595 -19.77 -27.49 2.73
C SER A 595 -20.48 -26.28 3.36
N PHE A 596 -19.87 -25.67 4.38
CA PHE A 596 -20.36 -24.51 5.12
C PHE A 596 -20.23 -23.16 4.37
N ALA A 597 -20.04 -23.16 3.04
CA ALA A 597 -19.73 -21.95 2.26
C ALA A 597 -20.96 -21.32 1.57
N TYR A 598 -22.15 -21.45 2.15
CA TYR A 598 -23.40 -21.03 1.52
C TYR A 598 -23.56 -19.50 1.45
N ARG A 599 -22.96 -18.71 2.36
CA ARG A 599 -22.93 -17.24 2.23
C ARG A 599 -22.00 -16.79 1.13
N ARG A 600 -20.87 -17.48 0.93
CA ARG A 600 -20.00 -17.26 -0.23
C ARG A 600 -20.74 -17.57 -1.53
N LEU A 601 -21.41 -18.71 -1.60
CA LEU A 601 -22.28 -19.07 -2.74
C LEU A 601 -23.34 -18.00 -2.96
N TRP A 602 -24.00 -17.55 -1.90
CA TRP A 602 -25.02 -16.52 -1.95
C TRP A 602 -24.50 -15.20 -2.52
N LEU A 603 -23.34 -14.70 -2.05
CA LEU A 603 -22.75 -13.45 -2.53
C LEU A 603 -22.45 -13.49 -4.03
N LEU A 604 -21.80 -14.57 -4.48
CA LEU A 604 -21.40 -14.73 -5.87
C LEU A 604 -22.61 -14.99 -6.79
N SER A 605 -23.59 -15.75 -6.32
CA SER A 605 -24.81 -16.03 -7.09
C SER A 605 -25.69 -14.79 -7.19
N ARG A 606 -25.85 -14.04 -6.10
CA ARG A 606 -26.55 -12.77 -6.12
C ARG A 606 -25.87 -11.78 -7.06
N GLN A 607 -24.54 -11.74 -7.06
CA GLN A 607 -23.78 -10.93 -8.01
C GLN A 607 -24.12 -11.31 -9.45
N ALA A 608 -24.09 -12.60 -9.76
CA ALA A 608 -24.42 -13.10 -11.10
C ALA A 608 -25.87 -12.79 -11.48
N VAL A 609 -26.85 -12.91 -10.56
CA VAL A 609 -28.25 -12.55 -10.82
C VAL A 609 -28.41 -11.07 -11.16
N LEU A 610 -27.71 -10.18 -10.45
CA LEU A 610 -27.73 -8.75 -10.70
C LEU A 610 -26.93 -8.33 -11.95
N GLY A 611 -25.95 -9.16 -12.30
CA GLY A 611 -25.08 -9.00 -13.47
C GLY A 611 -25.68 -9.53 -14.76
N ALA A 612 -26.63 -10.46 -14.69
CA ALA A 612 -27.13 -11.19 -15.85
C ALA A 612 -27.84 -10.28 -16.86
N GLU A 613 -27.39 -10.34 -18.11
CA GLU A 613 -27.97 -9.58 -19.23
C GLU A 613 -28.86 -10.46 -20.14
N SER A 614 -28.87 -11.78 -19.91
CA SER A 614 -29.71 -12.74 -20.62
C SER A 614 -30.41 -13.73 -19.68
N THR A 615 -31.53 -14.29 -20.12
CA THR A 615 -32.24 -15.36 -19.38
C THR A 615 -31.35 -16.58 -19.15
N PHE A 616 -30.45 -16.87 -20.10
CA PHE A 616 -29.49 -17.96 -20.02
C PHE A 616 -28.48 -17.77 -18.87
N GLU A 617 -27.97 -16.55 -18.67
CA GLU A 617 -27.10 -16.23 -17.52
C GLU A 617 -27.87 -16.17 -16.20
N LYS A 618 -29.11 -15.68 -16.26
CA LYS A 618 -29.91 -15.39 -15.06
C LYS A 618 -30.43 -16.65 -14.38
N ARG A 619 -30.97 -17.60 -15.14
CA ARG A 619 -31.56 -18.84 -14.62
C ARG A 619 -30.64 -19.64 -13.67
N PRO A 620 -29.43 -20.02 -14.06
CA PRO A 620 -28.49 -20.77 -13.20
C PRO A 620 -28.05 -19.99 -11.97
N ALA A 621 -27.87 -18.67 -12.09
CA ALA A 621 -27.53 -17.80 -10.98
C ALA A 621 -28.65 -17.78 -9.94
N VAL A 622 -29.91 -17.71 -10.38
CA VAL A 622 -31.08 -17.79 -9.50
C VAL A 622 -31.22 -19.16 -8.84
N LEU A 623 -31.00 -20.27 -9.58
CA LEU A 623 -31.05 -21.61 -8.98
C LEU A 623 -30.00 -21.78 -7.88
N ASN A 624 -28.78 -21.30 -8.10
CA ASN A 624 -27.72 -21.30 -7.09
C ASN A 624 -28.03 -20.39 -5.90
N LEU A 625 -28.62 -19.22 -6.13
CA LEU A 625 -29.06 -18.30 -5.08
C LEU A 625 -30.15 -18.93 -4.22
N ALA A 626 -31.17 -19.53 -4.84
CA ALA A 626 -32.25 -20.23 -4.16
C ALA A 626 -31.72 -21.43 -3.36
N CYS A 627 -30.77 -22.19 -3.92
CA CYS A 627 -30.13 -23.28 -3.19
C CYS A 627 -29.37 -22.77 -1.96
N ALA A 628 -28.60 -21.69 -2.08
CA ALA A 628 -27.94 -21.06 -0.94
C ALA A 628 -28.97 -20.68 0.14
N ASP A 629 -30.09 -20.10 -0.26
CA ASP A 629 -31.15 -19.68 0.66
C ASP A 629 -31.82 -20.81 1.41
N LEU A 630 -32.08 -21.93 0.74
CA LEU A 630 -32.64 -23.12 1.38
C LEU A 630 -31.69 -23.71 2.43
N ASN A 631 -30.38 -23.73 2.15
CA ASN A 631 -29.38 -24.18 3.12
C ASN A 631 -29.16 -23.18 4.26
N LEU A 632 -29.44 -21.90 4.03
CA LEU A 632 -29.40 -20.85 5.04
C LEU A 632 -30.72 -20.72 5.83
N GLY A 633 -31.69 -21.60 5.59
CA GLY A 633 -32.98 -21.60 6.29
C GLY A 633 -33.90 -20.44 5.90
N ARG A 634 -33.84 -19.99 4.65
CA ARG A 634 -34.61 -18.86 4.11
C ARG A 634 -35.56 -19.28 2.97
N PRO A 635 -36.46 -20.26 3.19
CA PRO A 635 -37.29 -20.82 2.12
C PRO A 635 -38.22 -19.80 1.46
N ASP A 636 -38.72 -18.79 2.19
CA ASP A 636 -39.51 -17.70 1.59
C ASP A 636 -38.72 -16.88 0.59
N GLN A 637 -37.44 -16.62 0.86
CA GLN A 637 -36.59 -15.89 -0.07
C GLN A 637 -36.23 -16.75 -1.27
N ALA A 638 -35.93 -18.03 -1.06
CA ALA A 638 -35.73 -18.98 -2.14
C ALA A 638 -36.94 -19.05 -3.09
N LEU A 639 -38.17 -19.07 -2.56
CA LEU A 639 -39.39 -19.02 -3.39
C LEU A 639 -39.49 -17.72 -4.20
N LYS A 640 -39.23 -16.56 -3.57
CA LYS A 640 -39.24 -15.26 -4.26
C LYS A 640 -38.22 -15.22 -5.39
N ASP A 641 -37.02 -15.72 -5.14
CA ASP A 641 -35.95 -15.75 -6.14
C ASP A 641 -36.33 -16.72 -7.27
N LEU A 642 -36.86 -17.91 -6.95
CA LEU A 642 -37.35 -18.87 -7.93
C LEU A 642 -38.54 -18.36 -8.73
N ASP A 643 -39.42 -17.50 -8.18
CA ASP A 643 -40.55 -16.89 -8.90
C ASP A 643 -40.09 -15.88 -9.96
N ILE A 644 -38.86 -15.36 -9.85
CA ILE A 644 -38.22 -14.60 -10.95
C ILE A 644 -38.08 -15.48 -12.20
N LEU A 645 -38.01 -16.80 -12.00
CA LEU A 645 -38.02 -17.81 -13.04
C LEU A 645 -39.41 -18.46 -13.16
N GLY A 646 -39.89 -18.64 -14.39
CA GLY A 646 -40.96 -19.60 -14.63
C GLY A 646 -40.45 -21.05 -14.53
N PRO A 647 -41.36 -22.05 -14.50
CA PRO A 647 -41.00 -23.47 -14.49
C PRO A 647 -40.08 -23.90 -15.64
N GLY A 648 -40.01 -23.11 -16.72
CA GLY A 648 -39.28 -23.46 -17.94
C GLY A 648 -40.07 -24.40 -18.84
N SER A 649 -39.61 -24.63 -20.06
CA SER A 649 -40.13 -25.71 -20.90
C SER A 649 -39.60 -27.07 -20.44
N ALA A 650 -40.32 -28.15 -20.73
CA ALA A 650 -39.87 -29.52 -20.42
C ALA A 650 -38.49 -29.87 -21.02
N ASP A 651 -38.10 -29.20 -22.11
CA ASP A 651 -36.82 -29.37 -22.78
C ASP A 651 -35.67 -28.52 -22.18
N GLU A 652 -35.93 -27.69 -21.16
CA GLU A 652 -34.88 -26.92 -20.48
C GLU A 652 -34.23 -27.75 -19.35
N PRO A 653 -32.91 -28.04 -19.40
CA PRO A 653 -32.18 -28.87 -18.40
C PRO A 653 -32.23 -28.36 -16.95
N SER A 654 -32.85 -27.21 -16.72
CA SER A 654 -33.03 -26.53 -15.44
C SER A 654 -34.46 -26.56 -14.88
N GLY A 655 -35.45 -27.08 -15.64
CA GLY A 655 -36.85 -27.13 -15.21
C GLY A 655 -37.08 -28.07 -14.04
N ALA A 656 -36.51 -29.28 -14.10
CA ALA A 656 -36.54 -30.23 -12.98
C ALA A 656 -35.82 -29.69 -11.73
N ALA A 657 -34.69 -29.00 -11.90
CA ALA A 657 -33.97 -28.36 -10.79
C ALA A 657 -34.80 -27.25 -10.13
N TRP A 658 -35.50 -26.44 -10.93
CA TRP A 658 -36.45 -25.44 -10.41
C TRP A 658 -37.59 -26.10 -9.63
N SER A 659 -38.23 -27.15 -10.18
CA SER A 659 -39.33 -27.86 -9.53
C SER A 659 -38.88 -28.49 -8.21
N TYR A 660 -37.71 -29.12 -8.20
CA TYR A 660 -37.13 -29.73 -7.01
C TYR A 660 -36.81 -28.69 -5.93
N LEU A 661 -36.06 -27.62 -6.25
CA LEU A 661 -35.72 -26.58 -5.26
C LEU A 661 -36.96 -25.86 -4.73
N ARG A 662 -37.97 -25.60 -5.59
CA ARG A 662 -39.25 -25.05 -5.16
C ARG A 662 -39.97 -25.99 -4.21
N ALA A 663 -40.01 -27.28 -4.50
CA ALA A 663 -40.60 -28.27 -3.62
C ALA A 663 -39.89 -28.33 -2.26
N VAL A 664 -38.55 -28.32 -2.23
CA VAL A 664 -37.77 -28.26 -0.98
C VAL A 664 -38.16 -27.03 -0.15
N ALA A 665 -38.30 -25.86 -0.78
CA ALA A 665 -38.75 -24.64 -0.11
C ALA A 665 -40.14 -24.79 0.52
N LEU A 666 -41.09 -25.36 -0.24
CA LEU A 666 -42.45 -25.61 0.23
C LEU A 666 -42.51 -26.63 1.37
N VAL A 667 -41.66 -27.67 1.33
CA VAL A 667 -41.54 -28.63 2.43
C VAL A 667 -41.00 -27.95 3.69
N GLN A 668 -39.96 -27.12 3.60
CA GLN A 668 -39.45 -26.35 4.75
C GLN A 668 -40.50 -25.40 5.35
N LEU A 669 -41.45 -24.93 4.53
CA LEU A 669 -42.59 -24.10 4.93
C LEU A 669 -43.84 -24.91 5.34
N ASN A 670 -43.77 -26.24 5.39
CA ASN A 670 -44.89 -27.14 5.68
C ASN A 670 -46.09 -27.01 4.71
N ARG A 671 -45.84 -26.63 3.45
CA ARG A 671 -46.84 -26.52 2.36
C ARG A 671 -46.83 -27.78 1.48
N LEU A 672 -47.12 -28.92 2.09
CA LEU A 672 -46.83 -30.25 1.52
C LEU A 672 -47.69 -30.60 0.30
N GLU A 673 -48.95 -30.16 0.27
CA GLU A 673 -49.87 -30.37 -0.86
C GLU A 673 -49.37 -29.69 -2.15
N GLU A 674 -48.71 -28.53 -2.01
CA GLU A 674 -48.13 -27.80 -3.14
C GLU A 674 -46.77 -28.40 -3.57
N ALA A 675 -46.02 -28.98 -2.63
CA ALA A 675 -44.73 -29.61 -2.90
C ALA A 675 -44.87 -30.93 -3.67
N ARG A 676 -45.87 -31.74 -3.33
CA ARG A 676 -46.07 -33.10 -3.90
C ARG A 676 -46.10 -33.15 -5.44
N PRO A 677 -46.90 -32.34 -6.17
CA PRO A 677 -46.93 -32.40 -7.63
C PRO A 677 -45.60 -31.99 -8.26
N LEU A 678 -44.85 -31.08 -7.65
CA LEU A 678 -43.53 -30.66 -8.11
C LEU A 678 -42.49 -31.78 -7.96
N LEU A 679 -42.54 -32.53 -6.85
CA LEU A 679 -41.66 -33.68 -6.64
C LEU A 679 -41.95 -34.83 -7.60
N LEU A 680 -43.23 -35.13 -7.85
CA LEU A 680 -43.62 -36.14 -8.85
C LEU A 680 -43.15 -35.74 -10.25
N SER A 681 -43.25 -34.45 -10.59
CA SER A 681 -42.71 -33.93 -11.85
C SER A 681 -41.18 -34.02 -11.93
N ALA A 682 -40.48 -33.81 -10.82
CA ALA A 682 -39.03 -33.89 -10.76
C ALA A 682 -38.52 -35.36 -10.78
N GLU A 683 -39.28 -36.30 -10.24
CA GLU A 683 -38.99 -37.74 -10.25
C GLU A 683 -39.16 -38.38 -11.64
N ALA A 684 -40.02 -37.81 -12.49
CA ALA A 684 -40.34 -38.37 -13.80
C ALA A 684 -39.19 -38.31 -14.83
N ASP A 685 -38.16 -37.50 -14.59
CA ASP A 685 -36.99 -37.39 -15.45
C ASP A 685 -35.75 -38.03 -14.78
N PRO A 686 -35.36 -39.25 -15.17
CA PRO A 686 -34.21 -39.96 -14.59
C PRO A 686 -32.86 -39.36 -15.01
N SER A 687 -32.85 -38.47 -16.01
CA SER A 687 -31.64 -37.81 -16.51
C SER A 687 -31.41 -36.43 -15.91
N ALA A 688 -32.42 -35.89 -15.21
CA ALA A 688 -32.36 -34.58 -14.59
C ALA A 688 -31.34 -34.54 -13.44
N SER A 689 -30.52 -33.49 -13.45
CA SER A 689 -29.45 -33.30 -12.48
C SER A 689 -29.51 -31.92 -11.85
N LEU A 690 -29.29 -31.84 -10.55
CA LEU A 690 -29.29 -30.57 -9.83
C LEU A 690 -28.07 -29.75 -10.25
N ASP A 691 -26.91 -30.39 -10.28
CA ASP A 691 -25.62 -29.79 -10.63
C ASP A 691 -25.42 -29.52 -12.14
N GLY A 692 -26.35 -29.90 -13.01
CA GLY A 692 -26.19 -29.78 -14.46
C GLY A 692 -25.11 -30.70 -15.08
N LEU A 693 -24.35 -31.44 -14.26
CA LEU A 693 -23.28 -32.37 -14.66
C LEU A 693 -23.69 -33.85 -14.53
N GLY A 694 -24.81 -34.09 -13.84
CA GLY A 694 -25.33 -35.43 -13.57
C GLY A 694 -24.61 -36.17 -12.45
N ASP A 695 -23.75 -35.50 -11.66
CA ASP A 695 -23.17 -36.12 -10.48
C ASP A 695 -24.18 -36.14 -9.32
N ILE A 696 -25.09 -35.18 -9.29
CA ILE A 696 -26.25 -35.17 -8.39
C ILE A 696 -27.55 -35.26 -9.18
N LEU A 697 -28.05 -36.48 -9.34
CA LEU A 697 -29.35 -36.75 -9.95
C LEU A 697 -30.49 -36.28 -9.05
N ILE A 698 -31.51 -35.66 -9.66
CA ILE A 698 -32.68 -35.15 -8.94
C ILE A 698 -33.62 -36.29 -8.56
N GLN A 699 -33.79 -37.29 -9.42
CA GLN A 699 -34.74 -38.38 -9.20
C GLN A 699 -34.57 -39.06 -7.82
N PRO A 700 -33.38 -39.53 -7.39
CA PRO A 700 -33.24 -40.15 -6.07
C PRO A 700 -33.57 -39.21 -4.91
N LEU A 701 -33.24 -37.92 -5.05
CA LEU A 701 -33.51 -36.90 -4.03
C LEU A 701 -35.02 -36.61 -3.92
N ALA A 702 -35.71 -36.53 -5.07
CA ALA A 702 -37.16 -36.32 -5.12
C ALA A 702 -37.91 -37.53 -4.55
N THR A 703 -37.48 -38.76 -4.88
CA THR A 703 -38.06 -39.99 -4.33
C THR A 703 -37.91 -40.07 -2.81
N ASP A 704 -36.71 -39.80 -2.28
CA ASP A 704 -36.47 -39.80 -0.83
C ASP A 704 -37.36 -38.77 -0.12
N LEU A 705 -37.45 -37.54 -0.67
CA LEU A 705 -38.29 -36.51 -0.08
C LEU A 705 -39.79 -36.86 -0.15
N LEU A 706 -40.26 -37.47 -1.25
CA LEU A 706 -41.64 -37.96 -1.39
C LEU A 706 -42.00 -39.02 -0.35
N GLN A 707 -41.07 -39.93 -0.04
CA GLN A 707 -41.26 -40.98 0.97
C GLN A 707 -41.37 -40.42 2.40
N GLN A 708 -40.78 -39.26 2.64
CA GLN A 708 -40.85 -38.57 3.93
C GLN A 708 -42.17 -37.77 4.11
N LEU A 709 -42.93 -37.54 3.04
CA LEU A 709 -44.20 -36.80 3.12
C LEU A 709 -45.38 -37.69 3.60
N PRO A 710 -46.30 -37.17 4.42
CA PRO A 710 -47.51 -37.90 4.82
C PRO A 710 -48.37 -38.23 3.59
N PRO A 711 -49.11 -39.36 3.56
CA PRO A 711 -49.92 -39.74 2.40
C PRO A 711 -50.93 -38.64 2.04
N PRO A 712 -51.28 -38.50 0.73
CA PRO A 712 -52.24 -37.49 0.31
C PRO A 712 -53.58 -37.69 1.03
N PRO A 713 -54.32 -36.61 1.35
CA PRO A 713 -55.63 -36.73 1.97
C PRO A 713 -56.56 -37.58 1.09
N PRO A 714 -57.43 -38.39 1.70
CA PRO A 714 -58.40 -39.19 0.94
C PRO A 714 -59.27 -38.25 0.08
N PRO A 715 -59.65 -38.67 -1.13
CA PRO A 715 -60.52 -37.86 -1.98
C PRO A 715 -61.80 -37.51 -1.23
N PRO A 716 -62.35 -36.29 -1.42
CA PRO A 716 -63.60 -35.91 -0.77
C PRO A 716 -64.67 -36.94 -1.10
N LEU A 717 -65.36 -37.43 -0.07
CA LEU A 717 -66.48 -38.35 -0.23
C LEU A 717 -67.45 -37.76 -1.26
N PRO A 718 -67.93 -38.56 -2.24
CA PRO A 718 -68.86 -38.06 -3.24
C PRO A 718 -70.08 -37.47 -2.52
N VAL A 719 -70.33 -36.17 -2.76
CA VAL A 719 -71.54 -35.51 -2.27
C VAL A 719 -72.72 -36.31 -2.85
N PRO A 720 -73.62 -36.87 -2.03
CA PRO A 720 -74.78 -37.57 -2.56
C PRO A 720 -75.55 -36.61 -3.45
N LYS A 721 -75.79 -37.02 -4.70
CA LYS A 721 -76.64 -36.26 -5.61
C LYS A 721 -77.99 -36.02 -4.91
N PRO A 722 -78.55 -34.80 -4.95
CA PRO A 722 -79.89 -34.58 -4.43
C PRO A 722 -80.85 -35.52 -5.16
N GLU A 723 -81.56 -36.36 -4.40
CA GLU A 723 -82.67 -37.15 -4.92
C GLU A 723 -83.74 -36.17 -5.40
N HIS A 724 -84.11 -36.30 -6.68
CA HIS A 724 -85.14 -35.51 -7.34
C HIS A 724 -86.54 -35.96 -6.94
#